data_AF-A0A484NUR0-F1
#
_entry.id   AF-A0A484NUR0-F1
#
_cell.length_a   1.000
_cell.length_b   1.000
_cell.length_c   1.000
_cell.angle_alpha   90.00
_cell.angle_beta   90.00
_cell.angle_gamma   90.00
#
_symmetry.space_group_name_H-M   'P 1'
#
loop_
_entity.id
_entity.type
_entity.pdbx_description
1 polymer ?
#
loop_
_entity_poly.entity_id
_entity_poly.type
_entity_poly.pdbx_seq_one_letter_code
_entity_poly.pdbx_strand_id
1 'polypeptide(L)'
;MSARIDTAQGEGAGDLLAWLRTRVAAGAHLSLDTRKLHAGDVFVACPGRSGDGRLHLAEAVAHGAAAIIAEARDVDRETLAAAGQVPVLLAEDLRARLGALADAWYGEPSQALKVIAVTGTNGKTSCTQWIAAGLNSMNRPCGVIGTLGTFMPDGSQAPGALTTPDVLTLHRSLAALRDAGAALVAIEASSIGIEQGRLDGVRIALAGWTNLTRDHLDYHGTLEAYEAAKQRLFQWPGLGAAVVNVDDAGGRRLLDALGDVPAVTYSIDSNADAMLRARDIHDGAHGMVFTLHTPEGEAQIVSHLVGEHNVSNLLLVAGVFRALGVSLGGNSSALAAAQPVAGRLQPVPAPLADEAERAPLVVVDYAHTPDALARVLAALRSTADARRGQLICVFGCGGNRDAGKRPEMARAAEDGADAVVVTSDNPRDEAPADIIAQVRAGFARPEAVQVIEDRAQAILRTIWQSAPQDVVLLAGKGHETYQEIAGHRLPFDDVEWARLAMLWSPQRRLSSDTRSLRAGELFVALSGENFDGHAYLAQAHAAGACAAMVAYRVPDAPLPQVVLGETRAAMGKLAAAWRAGMDLPLIAVTGSNGKTTTKEMISAILAAWVGEDRRLATAGNLNNDIGVPLTLLRLGAHHRAAVVELGMNHPGEIEGLARMAAPTVALVNNAQREHQEFMHTVEAVARENGAVLGALPADGVAVYPGDDAHAYVWDALSAGHAVRRFGLDAAQDVYATDVALRADGVSCTLHTPAGTCALVLAVAGQHNLRNALAAVSCALAAGVPLPVAVQALAGFQPVKGRMQHRRLPEGGVLIDDTYNANPDSVRAAIDVLASLPAPRALVLGDMGEVGNNGPAMHTEVGAYARERGIDLLYTLGTACRDAATAFGPAAMAGDSVEDILRSLQAAHPASILVKGSRFMRMERIVSAYLENKNTQEDSHAA
;
A
#
# COMPACT_ATOMS: atom_id res chain seq x y z
N MET A 1 38.34 16.08 34.23
CA MET A 1 38.35 17.56 34.05
C MET A 1 36.89 18.00 33.98
N SER A 2 36.45 18.86 34.90
CA SER A 2 35.04 19.28 35.01
C SER A 2 34.67 20.33 33.96
N ALA A 3 33.38 20.45 33.64
CA ALA A 3 32.84 21.47 32.76
C ALA A 3 33.24 22.86 33.22
N ARG A 4 33.55 23.76 32.27
CA ARG A 4 33.72 25.19 32.55
C ARG A 4 32.33 25.81 32.61
N ILE A 5 31.84 26.05 33.82
CA ILE A 5 30.51 26.61 34.09
C ILE A 5 30.66 28.11 34.35
N ASP A 6 30.05 28.91 33.48
CA ASP A 6 29.94 30.37 33.60
C ASP A 6 28.49 30.74 33.99
N THR A 7 28.28 31.91 34.58
CA THR A 7 26.93 32.44 34.90
C THR A 7 26.71 33.76 34.17
N ALA A 8 25.55 33.89 33.52
CA ALA A 8 25.08 35.10 32.86
C ALA A 8 24.98 36.26 33.88
N GLN A 9 25.47 37.46 33.53
CA GLN A 9 25.54 38.60 34.45
C GLN A 9 24.48 39.68 34.19
N GLY A 10 23.61 39.51 33.18
CA GLY A 10 22.54 40.43 32.86
C GLY A 10 21.19 39.76 32.62
N GLU A 11 20.13 40.58 32.61
CA GLU A 11 18.74 40.16 32.39
C GLU A 11 18.37 40.07 30.88
N GLY A 12 19.15 40.72 30.00
CA GLY A 12 18.91 40.75 28.54
C GLY A 12 19.61 39.61 27.77
N ALA A 13 19.40 39.49 26.46
CA ALA A 13 20.06 38.44 25.66
C ALA A 13 21.52 38.74 25.26
N GLY A 14 22.02 39.94 25.54
CA GLY A 14 23.33 40.41 25.05
C GLY A 14 24.54 39.69 25.65
N ASP A 15 24.47 39.27 26.91
CA ASP A 15 25.50 38.48 27.59
C ASP A 15 25.55 37.03 27.09
N LEU A 16 24.39 36.40 26.89
CA LEU A 16 24.25 35.08 26.25
C LEU A 16 24.91 35.10 24.85
N LEU A 17 24.58 36.12 24.05
CA LEU A 17 25.12 36.29 22.71
C LEU A 17 26.63 36.52 22.70
N ALA A 18 27.13 37.41 23.55
CA ALA A 18 28.56 37.69 23.67
C ALA A 18 29.34 36.44 24.09
N TRP A 19 28.78 35.65 25.01
CA TRP A 19 29.38 34.40 25.45
C TRP A 19 29.44 33.37 24.31
N LEU A 20 28.35 33.18 23.57
CA LEU A 20 28.31 32.26 22.43
C LEU A 20 29.30 32.63 21.32
N ARG A 21 29.34 33.91 20.92
CA ARG A 21 30.22 34.39 19.84
C ARG A 21 31.71 34.18 20.09
N THR A 22 32.11 33.97 21.34
CA THR A 22 33.52 33.68 21.70
C THR A 22 33.87 32.20 21.73
N ARG A 23 32.88 31.30 21.63
CA ARG A 23 33.04 29.85 21.91
C ARG A 23 32.57 28.95 20.79
N VAL A 24 31.57 29.38 20.02
CA VAL A 24 31.01 28.58 18.93
C VAL A 24 31.15 29.30 17.59
N ALA A 25 31.21 28.52 16.51
CA ALA A 25 31.28 29.07 15.16
C ALA A 25 30.03 29.89 14.85
N ALA A 26 30.16 30.96 14.06
CA ALA A 26 29.03 31.79 13.66
C ALA A 26 27.94 31.03 12.89
N GLY A 27 28.27 29.89 12.28
CA GLY A 27 27.33 29.01 11.60
C GLY A 27 26.65 27.96 12.48
N ALA A 28 26.96 27.89 13.79
CA ALA A 28 26.34 26.92 14.70
C ALA A 28 24.84 27.19 14.88
N HIS A 29 24.04 26.13 14.97
CA HIS A 29 22.62 26.26 15.25
C HIS A 29 22.32 26.15 16.74
N LEU A 30 21.28 26.86 17.19
CA LEU A 30 20.72 26.72 18.54
C LEU A 30 19.57 25.69 18.50
N SER A 31 19.58 24.71 19.40
CA SER A 31 18.54 23.67 19.47
C SER A 31 18.01 23.44 20.90
N LEU A 32 16.69 23.28 21.02
CA LEU A 32 16.01 22.82 22.24
C LEU A 32 15.86 21.29 22.30
N ASP A 33 16.26 20.57 21.25
CA ASP A 33 16.04 19.13 21.10
C ASP A 33 17.37 18.43 20.75
N THR A 34 17.82 17.53 21.62
CA THR A 34 19.10 16.81 21.47
C THR A 34 19.12 15.95 20.22
N ARG A 35 17.97 15.42 19.80
CA ARG A 35 17.83 14.56 18.61
C ARG A 35 18.05 15.33 17.30
N LYS A 36 18.03 16.67 17.35
CA LYS A 36 18.23 17.57 16.21
C LYS A 36 19.59 18.28 16.23
N LEU A 37 20.43 18.00 17.22
CA LEU A 37 21.77 18.58 17.31
C LEU A 37 22.70 17.92 16.29
N HIS A 38 23.52 18.74 15.64
CA HIS A 38 24.70 18.30 14.92
C HIS A 38 25.97 18.70 15.70
N ALA A 39 27.08 18.02 15.40
CA ALA A 39 28.35 18.36 16.00
C ALA A 39 28.73 19.82 15.69
N GLY A 40 29.02 20.60 16.73
CA GLY A 40 29.29 22.04 16.63
C GLY A 40 28.12 22.95 17.04
N ASP A 41 26.90 22.41 17.17
CA ASP A 41 25.71 23.17 17.57
C ASP A 41 25.70 23.51 19.07
N VAL A 42 24.77 24.39 19.44
CA VAL A 42 24.52 24.82 20.82
C VAL A 42 23.24 24.17 21.33
N PHE A 43 23.34 23.45 22.44
CA PHE A 43 22.17 22.95 23.13
C PHE A 43 21.63 23.97 24.13
N VAL A 44 20.33 24.24 24.07
CA VAL A 44 19.62 25.13 24.99
C VAL A 44 18.74 24.28 25.90
N ALA A 45 19.13 24.17 27.16
CA ALA A 45 18.53 23.29 28.15
C ALA A 45 17.63 24.08 29.12
N CYS A 46 16.33 24.13 28.85
CA CYS A 46 15.34 24.76 29.72
C CYS A 46 14.17 23.81 30.06
N PRO A 47 13.50 24.01 31.21
CA PRO A 47 12.27 23.30 31.54
C PRO A 47 11.15 23.55 30.50
N GLY A 48 10.54 22.45 30.04
CA GLY A 48 9.35 22.43 29.20
C GLY A 48 8.08 22.11 30.00
N ARG A 49 6.94 21.94 29.31
CA ARG A 49 5.66 21.55 29.96
C ARG A 49 5.59 20.05 30.28
N SER A 50 6.30 19.21 29.54
CA SER A 50 6.23 17.73 29.61
C SER A 50 7.57 17.07 29.93
N GLY A 51 8.62 17.86 30.19
CA GLY A 51 9.97 17.37 30.42
C GLY A 51 10.94 18.53 30.66
N ASP A 52 12.15 18.21 31.06
CA ASP A 52 13.19 19.18 31.38
C ASP A 52 14.43 18.95 30.52
N GLY A 53 14.75 19.93 29.66
CA GLY A 53 15.90 19.85 28.76
C GLY A 53 17.24 19.65 29.48
N ARG A 54 17.32 20.05 30.76
CA ARG A 54 18.52 19.88 31.59
C ARG A 54 18.82 18.42 31.91
N LEU A 55 17.85 17.52 31.78
CA LEU A 55 18.09 16.08 31.96
C LEU A 55 18.83 15.44 30.78
N HIS A 56 18.97 16.15 29.65
CA HIS A 56 19.55 15.64 28.42
C HIS A 56 20.95 16.19 28.13
N LEU A 57 21.66 16.75 29.12
CA LEU A 57 23.02 17.29 28.89
C LEU A 57 24.00 16.23 28.37
N ALA A 58 23.95 15.01 28.92
CA ALA A 58 24.81 13.91 28.48
C ALA A 58 24.57 13.55 27.00
N GLU A 59 23.31 13.53 26.57
CA GLU A 59 22.96 13.31 25.17
C GLU A 59 23.45 14.45 24.28
N ALA A 60 23.33 15.70 24.71
CA ALA A 60 23.82 16.84 23.95
C ALA A 60 25.34 16.75 23.72
N VAL A 61 26.09 16.34 24.75
CA VAL A 61 27.52 16.08 24.63
C VAL A 61 27.80 14.93 23.67
N ALA A 62 27.04 13.83 23.75
CA ALA A 62 27.19 12.68 22.85
C ALA A 62 26.93 13.04 21.38
N HIS A 63 26.00 13.95 21.11
CA HIS A 63 25.74 14.49 19.77
C HIS A 63 26.74 15.58 19.33
N GLY A 64 27.73 15.91 20.17
CA GLY A 64 28.82 16.81 19.83
C GLY A 64 28.51 18.30 19.98
N ALA A 65 27.63 18.68 20.92
CA ALA A 65 27.36 20.08 21.22
C ALA A 65 28.66 20.83 21.59
N ALA A 66 28.90 21.98 20.95
CA ALA A 66 30.07 22.81 21.21
C ALA A 66 29.89 23.70 22.46
N ALA A 67 28.65 23.98 22.84
CA ALA A 67 28.30 24.72 24.05
C ALA A 67 26.88 24.37 24.53
N ILE A 68 26.63 24.59 25.81
CA ILE A 68 25.31 24.42 26.44
C ILE A 68 24.92 25.74 27.12
N ILE A 69 23.68 26.20 26.91
CA ILE A 69 23.05 27.23 27.74
C ILE A 69 21.96 26.57 28.55
N ALA A 70 22.02 26.65 29.88
CA ALA A 70 21.06 25.98 30.77
C ALA A 70 20.34 26.96 31.69
N GLU A 71 19.07 26.68 32.00
CA GLU A 71 18.30 27.42 33.00
C GLU A 71 18.95 27.26 34.39
N ALA A 72 19.24 28.39 35.03
CA ALA A 72 19.99 28.45 36.28
C ALA A 72 19.15 28.08 37.51
N ARG A 73 17.84 28.34 37.50
CA ARG A 73 16.96 28.06 38.64
C ARG A 73 16.79 26.57 38.86
N ASP A 74 16.96 26.09 40.09
CA ASP A 74 16.71 24.69 40.48
C ASP A 74 17.54 23.64 39.71
N VAL A 75 18.70 24.01 39.16
CA VAL A 75 19.64 23.03 38.57
C VAL A 75 20.70 22.62 39.59
N ASP A 76 20.82 21.32 39.83
CA ASP A 76 21.84 20.79 40.75
C ASP A 76 23.20 20.56 40.07
N ARG A 77 24.24 20.38 40.89
CA ARG A 77 25.61 20.15 40.39
C ARG A 77 25.78 18.82 39.68
N GLU A 78 24.98 17.82 40.00
CA GLU A 78 25.07 16.49 39.40
C GLU A 78 24.58 16.51 37.95
N THR A 79 23.45 17.17 37.71
CA THR A 79 22.89 17.47 36.39
C THR A 79 23.92 18.22 35.53
N LEU A 80 24.54 19.28 36.08
CA LEU A 80 25.57 20.02 35.35
C LEU A 80 26.85 19.22 35.08
N ALA A 81 27.20 18.26 35.94
CA ALA A 81 28.36 17.40 35.73
C ALA A 81 28.21 16.52 34.47
N ALA A 82 26.98 16.20 34.05
CA ALA A 82 26.69 15.46 32.83
C ALA A 82 27.13 16.19 31.54
N ALA A 83 27.38 17.51 31.59
CA ALA A 83 27.94 18.27 30.48
C ALA A 83 29.42 17.96 30.17
N GLY A 84 30.11 17.21 31.04
CA GLY A 84 31.47 16.74 30.79
C GLY A 84 32.47 17.89 30.62
N GLN A 85 33.07 18.04 29.43
CA GLN A 85 34.01 19.13 29.11
C GLN A 85 33.38 20.27 28.30
N VAL A 86 32.13 20.12 27.87
CA VAL A 86 31.43 21.12 27.07
C VAL A 86 31.19 22.37 27.93
N PRO A 87 31.51 23.58 27.45
CA PRO A 87 31.24 24.81 28.18
C PRO A 87 29.75 24.99 28.46
N VAL A 88 29.40 25.36 29.70
CA VAL A 88 28.02 25.61 30.12
C VAL A 88 27.85 27.05 30.57
N LEU A 89 26.82 27.73 30.08
CA LEU A 89 26.39 29.03 30.59
C LEU A 89 25.05 28.88 31.32
N LEU A 90 25.02 29.23 32.61
CA LEU A 90 23.81 29.29 33.40
C LEU A 90 23.11 30.64 33.22
N ALA A 91 21.83 30.63 32.89
CA ALA A 91 21.02 31.84 32.74
C ALA A 91 19.67 31.68 33.45
N GLU A 92 19.31 32.69 34.25
CA GLU A 92 17.96 32.80 34.81
C GLU A 92 16.97 33.29 33.75
N ASP A 93 15.72 32.83 33.86
CA ASP A 93 14.62 33.15 32.93
C ASP A 93 14.98 32.89 31.47
N LEU A 94 15.71 31.79 31.24
CA LEU A 94 16.28 31.46 29.93
C LEU A 94 15.20 31.42 28.85
N ARG A 95 14.04 30.84 29.15
CA ARG A 95 12.92 30.70 28.21
C ARG A 95 12.42 32.05 27.68
N ALA A 96 12.30 33.07 28.54
CA ALA A 96 11.85 34.40 28.15
C ALA A 96 12.89 35.16 27.31
N ARG A 97 14.16 34.75 27.40
CA ARG A 97 15.29 35.37 26.68
C ARG A 97 15.55 34.75 25.31
N LEU A 98 14.95 33.59 25.01
CA LEU A 98 15.22 32.83 23.78
C LEU A 98 14.86 33.59 22.51
N GLY A 99 13.75 34.33 22.49
CA GLY A 99 13.33 35.11 21.32
C GLY A 99 14.36 36.17 20.94
N ALA A 100 14.79 36.99 21.91
CA ALA A 100 15.81 38.01 21.70
C ALA A 100 17.19 37.41 21.39
N LEU A 101 17.56 36.29 22.03
CA LEU A 101 18.79 35.58 21.73
C LEU A 101 18.80 35.07 20.28
N ALA A 102 17.71 34.42 19.85
CA ALA A 102 17.62 33.82 18.54
C ALA A 102 17.57 34.88 17.42
N ASP A 103 16.80 35.96 17.59
CA ASP A 103 16.77 37.08 16.64
C ASP A 103 18.19 37.63 16.45
N ALA A 104 18.92 37.90 17.53
CA ALA A 104 20.27 38.44 17.46
C ALA A 104 21.34 37.43 16.97
N TRP A 105 21.20 36.15 17.28
CA TRP A 105 22.11 35.08 16.83
C TRP A 105 22.03 34.90 15.31
N TYR A 106 20.82 34.89 14.75
CA TYR A 106 20.57 34.68 13.32
C TYR A 106 20.56 35.98 12.49
N GLY A 107 20.98 37.10 13.09
CA GLY A 107 21.18 38.38 12.38
C GLY A 107 19.87 39.12 12.07
N GLU A 108 18.97 39.18 13.04
CA GLU A 108 17.70 39.91 13.04
C GLU A 108 16.87 39.67 11.77
N PRO A 109 16.59 38.40 11.41
CA PRO A 109 16.04 38.08 10.10
C PRO A 109 14.68 38.74 9.83
N SER A 110 13.87 38.92 10.87
CA SER A 110 12.56 39.57 10.78
C SER A 110 12.63 41.08 10.48
N GLN A 111 13.80 41.73 10.61
CA GLN A 111 13.98 43.12 10.21
C GLN A 111 14.12 43.27 8.68
N ALA A 112 14.72 42.28 8.02
CA ALA A 112 14.90 42.26 6.57
C ALA A 112 13.68 41.69 5.82
N LEU A 113 12.75 41.06 6.54
CA LEU A 113 11.59 40.36 5.99
C LEU A 113 10.29 41.07 6.38
N LYS A 114 9.34 41.19 5.45
CA LYS A 114 7.95 41.51 5.82
C LYS A 114 7.21 40.24 6.24
N VAL A 115 7.05 40.06 7.54
CA VAL A 115 6.35 38.89 8.10
C VAL A 115 4.84 39.13 8.12
N ILE A 116 4.09 38.16 7.58
CA ILE A 116 2.64 38.09 7.52
C ILE A 116 2.20 36.90 8.38
N ALA A 117 1.56 37.16 9.52
CA ALA A 117 1.13 36.11 10.44
C ALA A 117 -0.37 35.85 10.32
N VAL A 118 -0.79 34.61 10.07
CA VAL A 118 -2.21 34.23 9.98
C VAL A 118 -2.60 33.36 11.16
N THR A 119 -3.65 33.76 11.87
CA THR A 119 -4.24 32.99 12.97
C THR A 119 -5.74 32.76 12.79
N GLY A 120 -6.25 31.83 13.59
CA GLY A 120 -7.63 31.38 13.63
C GLY A 120 -7.72 29.87 13.86
N THR A 121 -8.93 29.33 13.98
CA THR A 121 -9.13 27.89 14.19
C THR A 121 -8.82 27.15 12.89
N ASN A 122 -9.48 27.52 11.78
CA ASN A 122 -9.30 26.87 10.47
C ASN A 122 -8.72 27.84 9.42
N GLY A 123 -8.18 27.31 8.31
CA GLY A 123 -7.79 28.11 7.13
C GLY A 123 -6.38 28.72 7.14
N LYS A 124 -5.61 28.61 8.24
CA LYS A 124 -4.24 29.17 8.36
C LYS A 124 -3.31 28.65 7.25
N THR A 125 -3.22 27.34 7.09
CA THR A 125 -2.39 26.69 6.07
C THR A 125 -2.78 27.13 4.67
N SER A 126 -4.08 27.13 4.34
CA SER A 126 -4.54 27.53 3.00
C SER A 126 -4.21 28.98 2.69
N CYS A 127 -4.50 29.89 3.63
CA CYS A 127 -4.20 31.31 3.46
C CYS A 127 -2.70 31.57 3.28
N THR A 128 -1.84 31.00 4.13
CA THR A 128 -0.39 31.23 4.07
C THR A 128 0.23 30.71 2.77
N GLN A 129 -0.21 29.54 2.30
CA GLN A 129 0.21 28.98 1.02
C GLN A 129 -0.23 29.82 -0.17
N TRP A 130 -1.48 30.28 -0.21
CA TRP A 130 -1.99 31.13 -1.30
C TRP A 130 -1.39 32.54 -1.29
N ILE A 131 -1.13 33.11 -0.11
CA ILE A 131 -0.39 34.37 0.02
C ILE A 131 0.98 34.24 -0.65
N ALA A 132 1.74 33.20 -0.30
CA ALA A 132 3.08 33.01 -0.86
C ALA A 132 3.03 32.70 -2.37
N ALA A 133 2.15 31.78 -2.81
CA ALA A 133 2.02 31.43 -4.22
C ALA A 133 1.63 32.64 -5.09
N GLY A 134 0.68 33.46 -4.63
CA GLY A 134 0.29 34.68 -5.35
C GLY A 134 1.39 35.74 -5.36
N LEU A 135 2.10 35.95 -4.25
CA LEU A 135 3.24 36.88 -4.22
C LEU A 135 4.38 36.41 -5.14
N ASN A 136 4.70 35.11 -5.13
CA ASN A 136 5.73 34.53 -5.99
C ASN A 136 5.36 34.64 -7.48
N SER A 137 4.11 34.41 -7.86
CA SER A 137 3.65 34.61 -9.25
C SER A 137 3.72 36.07 -9.72
N MET A 138 3.71 37.01 -8.77
CA MET A 138 3.93 38.45 -8.99
C MET A 138 5.40 38.87 -8.86
N ASN A 139 6.36 37.93 -8.86
CA ASN A 139 7.79 38.18 -8.67
C ASN A 139 8.11 38.93 -7.35
N ARG A 140 7.36 38.62 -6.29
CA ARG A 140 7.62 39.10 -4.92
C ARG A 140 8.00 37.89 -4.05
N PRO A 141 9.30 37.56 -3.94
CA PRO A 141 9.76 36.36 -3.26
C PRO A 141 9.20 36.22 -1.84
N CYS A 142 8.41 35.18 -1.62
CA CYS A 142 7.69 34.91 -0.39
C CYS A 142 7.89 33.46 0.05
N GLY A 143 8.37 33.28 1.27
CA GLY A 143 8.43 31.98 1.93
C GLY A 143 7.20 31.67 2.77
N VAL A 144 7.06 30.41 3.17
CA VAL A 144 6.01 29.96 4.10
C VAL A 144 6.64 29.23 5.29
N ILE A 145 6.10 29.43 6.49
CA ILE A 145 6.37 28.60 7.67
C ILE A 145 5.03 28.13 8.24
N GLY A 146 4.75 26.83 8.20
CA GLY A 146 3.44 26.30 8.62
C GLY A 146 3.39 24.80 8.86
N THR A 147 2.18 24.25 8.92
CA THR A 147 1.93 22.82 9.18
C THR A 147 2.60 21.92 8.15
N LEU A 148 2.64 22.35 6.89
CA LEU A 148 3.28 21.63 5.80
C LEU A 148 4.81 21.82 5.77
N GLY A 149 5.40 22.45 6.78
CA GLY A 149 6.84 22.74 6.84
C GLY A 149 7.20 24.15 6.38
N THR A 150 8.47 24.35 6.06
CA THR A 150 8.99 25.63 5.57
C THR A 150 9.17 25.54 4.05
N PHE A 151 8.58 26.47 3.30
CA PHE A 151 8.75 26.55 1.84
C PHE A 151 9.55 27.80 1.48
N MET A 152 10.58 27.60 0.67
CA MET A 152 11.40 28.66 0.10
C MET A 152 10.65 29.39 -1.02
N PRO A 153 11.09 30.61 -1.41
CA PRO A 153 10.45 31.37 -2.50
C PRO A 153 10.45 30.67 -3.86
N ASP A 154 11.40 29.75 -4.10
CA ASP A 154 11.49 28.93 -5.31
C ASP A 154 10.55 27.71 -5.28
N GLY A 155 9.81 27.52 -4.19
CA GLY A 155 8.91 26.39 -3.97
C GLY A 155 9.56 25.16 -3.34
N SER A 156 10.89 25.15 -3.12
CA SER A 156 11.57 24.05 -2.44
C SER A 156 11.20 23.99 -0.95
N GLN A 157 11.14 22.78 -0.39
CA GLN A 157 10.75 22.57 1.00
C GLN A 157 11.99 22.35 1.89
N ALA A 158 12.06 23.07 3.00
CA ALA A 158 13.04 22.87 4.06
C ALA A 158 12.53 21.83 5.09
N PRO A 159 13.41 21.04 5.72
CA PRO A 159 13.03 20.07 6.74
C PRO A 159 12.36 20.72 7.97
N GLY A 160 11.20 20.21 8.41
CA GLY A 160 10.52 20.67 9.64
C GLY A 160 9.05 20.21 9.75
N ALA A 161 8.54 20.00 10.97
CA ALA A 161 7.29 19.24 11.21
C ALA A 161 6.23 19.92 12.11
N LEU A 162 6.35 21.21 12.44
CA LEU A 162 5.41 21.88 13.37
C LEU A 162 4.72 23.09 12.74
N THR A 163 3.41 23.26 12.99
CA THR A 163 2.58 24.40 12.53
C THR A 163 3.17 25.76 12.89
N THR A 164 3.62 25.90 14.14
CA THR A 164 4.46 27.02 14.58
C THR A 164 5.65 26.39 15.29
N PRO A 165 6.86 26.40 14.70
CA PRO A 165 8.03 25.78 15.31
C PRO A 165 8.41 26.45 16.63
N ASP A 166 9.28 25.80 17.42
CA ASP A 166 9.84 26.45 18.60
C ASP A 166 10.60 27.73 18.23
N VAL A 167 10.78 28.64 19.19
CA VAL A 167 11.33 29.98 18.95
C VAL A 167 12.71 29.97 18.28
N LEU A 168 13.58 29.02 18.61
CA LEU A 168 14.92 28.93 18.01
C LEU A 168 14.83 28.46 16.56
N THR A 169 14.02 27.42 16.31
CA THR A 169 13.78 26.93 14.95
C THR A 169 13.07 27.97 14.08
N LEU A 170 12.16 28.78 14.64
CA LEU A 170 11.46 29.84 13.91
C LEU A 170 12.44 30.88 13.36
N HIS A 171 13.30 31.44 14.22
CA HIS A 171 14.31 32.42 13.81
C HIS A 171 15.33 31.84 12.84
N ARG A 172 15.74 30.57 13.02
CA ARG A 172 16.59 29.86 12.05
C ARG A 172 15.92 29.77 10.68
N SER A 173 14.62 29.45 10.65
CA SER A 173 13.86 29.32 9.40
C SER A 173 13.70 30.67 8.70
N LEU A 174 13.45 31.74 9.46
CA LEU A 174 13.41 33.10 8.93
C LEU A 174 14.76 33.52 8.32
N ALA A 175 15.87 33.21 8.98
CA ALA A 175 17.20 33.49 8.43
C ALA A 175 17.48 32.71 7.15
N ALA A 176 17.13 31.42 7.11
CA ALA A 176 17.25 30.62 5.89
C ALA A 176 16.42 31.20 4.73
N LEU A 177 15.20 31.68 5.01
CA LEU A 177 14.34 32.33 4.01
C LEU A 177 14.93 33.65 3.50
N ARG A 178 15.45 34.50 4.41
CA ARG A 178 16.17 35.72 4.04
C ARG A 178 17.36 35.40 3.13
N ASP A 179 18.15 34.39 3.50
CA ASP A 179 19.36 34.02 2.77
C ASP A 179 19.02 33.38 1.41
N ALA A 180 17.86 32.75 1.28
CA ALA A 180 17.27 32.30 0.01
C ALA A 180 16.64 33.44 -0.83
N GLY A 181 16.74 34.70 -0.39
CA GLY A 181 16.26 35.86 -1.13
C GLY A 181 14.79 36.21 -0.93
N ALA A 182 14.12 35.65 0.10
CA ALA A 182 12.76 36.05 0.44
C ALA A 182 12.72 37.53 0.86
N ALA A 183 11.68 38.25 0.41
CA ALA A 183 11.36 39.60 0.88
C ALA A 183 10.15 39.59 1.82
N LEU A 184 9.30 38.56 1.71
CA LEU A 184 8.11 38.36 2.54
C LEU A 184 8.11 36.93 3.11
N VAL A 185 7.44 36.73 4.24
CA VAL A 185 7.20 35.40 4.78
C VAL A 185 5.77 35.32 5.33
N ALA A 186 5.02 34.32 4.90
CA ALA A 186 3.73 33.98 5.49
C ALA A 186 3.90 32.90 6.57
N ILE A 187 3.41 33.15 7.78
CA ILE A 187 3.57 32.26 8.94
C ILE A 187 2.22 31.87 9.51
N GLU A 188 2.05 30.58 9.79
CA GLU A 188 0.93 30.10 10.60
C GLU A 188 1.17 30.39 12.09
N ALA A 189 0.37 31.28 12.67
CA ALA A 189 0.45 31.65 14.07
C ALA A 189 -0.61 30.90 14.89
N SER A 190 -0.26 29.71 15.39
CA SER A 190 -1.14 28.93 16.28
C SER A 190 -1.33 29.62 17.64
N SER A 191 -2.49 29.43 18.28
CA SER A 191 -2.74 30.01 19.63
C SER A 191 -1.73 29.52 20.66
N ILE A 192 -1.40 28.22 20.61
CA ILE A 192 -0.38 27.61 21.45
C ILE A 192 0.99 28.22 21.18
N GLY A 193 1.33 28.45 19.89
CA GLY A 193 2.58 29.10 19.51
C GLY A 193 2.69 30.53 20.05
N ILE A 194 1.62 31.31 19.93
CA ILE A 194 1.53 32.68 20.46
C ILE A 194 1.67 32.66 21.99
N GLU A 195 0.93 31.80 22.69
CA GLU A 195 0.96 31.75 24.16
C GLU A 195 2.31 31.27 24.72
N GLN A 196 2.97 30.34 24.04
CA GLN A 196 4.26 29.80 24.48
C GLN A 196 5.46 30.69 24.14
N GLY A 197 5.23 31.85 23.54
CA GLY A 197 6.30 32.77 23.13
C GLY A 197 7.11 32.27 21.93
N ARG A 198 6.52 31.41 21.06
CA ARG A 198 7.27 30.86 19.92
C ARG A 198 7.58 31.91 18.86
N LEU A 199 6.79 32.99 18.80
CA LEU A 199 7.01 34.12 17.89
C LEU A 199 7.82 35.26 18.55
N ASP A 200 8.33 35.08 19.76
CA ASP A 200 9.03 36.14 20.49
C ASP A 200 10.24 36.65 19.70
N GLY A 201 10.39 37.98 19.64
CA GLY A 201 11.43 38.65 18.85
C GLY A 201 11.14 38.77 17.35
N VAL A 202 10.05 38.18 16.85
CA VAL A 202 9.65 38.36 15.43
C VAL A 202 8.92 39.69 15.25
N ARG A 203 9.39 40.51 14.31
CA ARG A 203 8.70 41.73 13.86
C ARG A 203 7.60 41.34 12.87
N ILE A 204 6.34 41.57 13.22
CA ILE A 204 5.17 41.19 12.41
C ILE A 204 4.60 42.43 11.74
N ALA A 205 4.58 42.44 10.39
CA ALA A 205 4.11 43.59 9.62
C ALA A 205 2.59 43.54 9.39
N LEU A 206 2.03 42.35 9.17
CA LEU A 206 0.61 42.12 8.88
C LEU A 206 0.09 40.92 9.67
N ALA A 207 -1.15 41.02 10.18
CA ALA A 207 -1.83 39.94 10.89
C ALA A 207 -3.18 39.61 10.24
N GLY A 208 -3.48 38.34 10.01
CA GLY A 208 -4.74 37.87 9.44
C GLY A 208 -5.55 37.04 10.44
N TRP A 209 -6.85 37.33 10.57
CA TRP A 209 -7.82 36.55 11.34
C TRP A 209 -8.75 35.79 10.40
N THR A 210 -8.73 34.45 10.47
CA THR A 210 -9.65 33.60 9.69
C THR A 210 -11.01 33.44 10.38
N ASN A 211 -11.04 32.74 11.51
CA ASN A 211 -12.24 32.41 12.28
C ASN A 211 -11.90 31.89 13.67
N LEU A 212 -12.91 31.80 14.54
CA LEU A 212 -12.82 31.19 15.86
C LEU A 212 -13.99 30.23 16.12
N THR A 213 -13.67 28.94 16.18
CA THR A 213 -14.59 27.88 16.63
C THR A 213 -13.95 27.07 17.75
N ARG A 214 -14.75 26.27 18.47
CA ARG A 214 -14.29 25.38 19.55
C ARG A 214 -13.18 24.43 19.06
N ASP A 215 -11.98 24.59 19.62
CA ASP A 215 -10.80 23.76 19.38
C ASP A 215 -9.78 24.01 20.51
N HIS A 216 -8.82 23.10 20.70
CA HIS A 216 -7.71 23.22 21.67
C HIS A 216 -8.10 23.55 23.12
N LEU A 217 -9.32 23.20 23.54
CA LEU A 217 -9.79 23.47 24.92
C LEU A 217 -9.10 22.58 25.97
N ASP A 218 -8.52 21.46 25.55
CA ASP A 218 -7.61 20.63 26.35
C ASP A 218 -6.37 21.42 26.81
N TYR A 219 -5.95 22.41 26.01
CA TYR A 219 -4.83 23.28 26.33
C TYR A 219 -5.26 24.60 26.99
N HIS A 220 -6.25 25.29 26.42
CA HIS A 220 -6.69 26.64 26.82
C HIS A 220 -7.71 26.65 27.97
N GLY A 221 -8.38 25.53 28.23
CA GLY A 221 -9.44 25.40 29.23
C GLY A 221 -10.79 25.99 28.78
N THR A 222 -10.81 27.24 28.31
CA THR A 222 -12.04 27.92 27.87
C THR A 222 -11.90 28.57 26.48
N LEU A 223 -13.03 28.86 25.84
CA LEU A 223 -13.06 29.51 24.53
C LEU A 223 -12.55 30.96 24.62
N GLU A 224 -12.81 31.64 25.73
CA GLU A 224 -12.36 33.00 26.00
C GLU A 224 -10.84 33.07 26.13
N ALA A 225 -10.22 32.10 26.83
CA ALA A 225 -8.76 32.01 26.92
C ALA A 225 -8.13 31.73 25.54
N TYR A 226 -8.76 30.84 24.76
CA TYR A 226 -8.32 30.52 23.40
C TYR A 226 -8.42 31.73 22.46
N GLU A 227 -9.51 32.49 22.54
CA GLU A 227 -9.71 33.74 21.80
C GLU A 227 -8.65 34.79 22.20
N ALA A 228 -8.48 35.03 23.50
CA ALA A 228 -7.52 35.99 24.02
C ALA A 228 -6.09 35.66 23.58
N ALA A 229 -5.71 34.37 23.55
CA ALA A 229 -4.41 33.93 23.05
C ALA A 229 -4.18 34.34 21.59
N LYS A 230 -5.20 34.25 20.72
CA LYS A 230 -5.10 34.69 19.31
C LYS A 230 -5.10 36.21 19.18
N GLN A 231 -5.92 36.91 19.97
CA GLN A 231 -6.01 38.38 19.93
C GLN A 231 -4.67 39.06 20.26
N ARG A 232 -3.80 38.43 21.06
CA ARG A 232 -2.43 38.93 21.32
C ARG A 232 -1.63 39.19 20.04
N LEU A 233 -1.88 38.45 18.95
CA LEU A 233 -1.22 38.67 17.66
C LEU A 233 -1.54 40.05 17.06
N PHE A 234 -2.69 40.63 17.41
CA PHE A 234 -3.16 41.91 16.86
C PHE A 234 -2.77 43.09 17.75
N GLN A 235 -2.22 42.82 18.92
CA GLN A 235 -1.58 43.79 19.81
C GLN A 235 -0.05 43.75 19.66
N TRP A 236 0.46 43.09 18.61
CA TRP A 236 1.89 42.89 18.41
C TRP A 236 2.60 44.22 18.18
N PRO A 237 3.73 44.48 18.87
CA PRO A 237 4.45 45.74 18.69
C PRO A 237 4.88 45.96 17.23
N GLY A 238 4.54 47.12 16.68
CA GLY A 238 4.89 47.50 15.30
C GLY A 238 4.01 46.91 14.21
N LEU A 239 2.86 46.30 14.56
CA LEU A 239 1.90 45.78 13.58
C LEU A 239 1.38 46.90 12.67
N GLY A 240 1.55 46.74 11.36
CA GLY A 240 1.23 47.77 10.38
C GLY A 240 -0.20 47.72 9.84
N ALA A 241 -0.81 46.53 9.76
CA ALA A 241 -2.22 46.37 9.44
C ALA A 241 -2.77 44.99 9.87
N ALA A 242 -4.09 44.91 10.00
CA ALA A 242 -4.83 43.68 10.25
C ALA A 242 -5.79 43.36 9.09
N VAL A 243 -6.00 42.07 8.82
CA VAL A 243 -7.03 41.57 7.89
C VAL A 243 -8.01 40.73 8.70
N VAL A 244 -9.27 41.12 8.77
CA VAL A 244 -10.22 40.59 9.76
C VAL A 244 -11.49 40.08 9.10
N ASN A 245 -11.84 38.82 9.36
CA ASN A 245 -13.14 38.26 9.02
C ASN A 245 -14.23 38.87 9.91
N VAL A 246 -15.18 39.59 9.33
CA VAL A 246 -16.29 40.17 10.11
C VAL A 246 -17.54 39.29 10.14
N ASP A 247 -17.54 38.13 9.47
CA ASP A 247 -18.57 37.10 9.64
C ASP A 247 -18.39 36.33 10.95
N ASP A 248 -17.15 36.26 11.42
CA ASP A 248 -16.77 35.63 12.68
C ASP A 248 -17.05 36.54 13.89
N ALA A 249 -17.67 35.99 14.93
CA ALA A 249 -17.98 36.76 16.14
C ALA A 249 -16.73 37.21 16.90
N GLY A 250 -15.69 36.38 16.92
CA GLY A 250 -14.38 36.74 17.49
C GLY A 250 -13.68 37.82 16.66
N GLY A 251 -13.81 37.76 15.33
CA GLY A 251 -13.30 38.78 14.41
C GLY A 251 -13.95 40.15 14.61
N ARG A 252 -15.27 40.20 14.84
CA ARG A 252 -15.96 41.45 15.21
C ARG A 252 -15.46 42.05 16.53
N ARG A 253 -15.35 41.23 17.58
CA ARG A 253 -14.79 41.67 18.88
C ARG A 253 -13.33 42.11 18.76
N LEU A 254 -12.55 41.42 17.93
CA LEU A 254 -11.17 41.80 17.64
C LEU A 254 -11.12 43.17 16.96
N LEU A 255 -11.99 43.42 15.98
CA LEU A 255 -12.06 44.70 15.28
C LEU A 255 -12.35 45.86 16.25
N ASP A 256 -13.28 45.65 17.19
CA ASP A 256 -13.61 46.64 18.23
C ASP A 256 -12.41 46.91 19.18
N ALA A 257 -11.54 45.92 19.39
CA ALA A 257 -10.39 45.98 20.28
C ALA A 257 -9.05 46.35 19.59
N LEU A 258 -9.06 46.56 18.27
CA LEU A 258 -7.84 46.67 17.44
C LEU A 258 -7.09 48.01 17.62
N GLY A 259 -7.75 49.03 18.17
CA GLY A 259 -7.17 50.36 18.36
C GLY A 259 -6.91 51.08 17.03
N ASP A 260 -5.74 51.70 16.91
CA ASP A 260 -5.35 52.52 15.74
C ASP A 260 -4.74 51.71 14.57
N VAL A 261 -4.62 50.38 14.70
CA VAL A 261 -4.05 49.55 13.63
C VAL A 261 -5.02 49.51 12.44
N PRO A 262 -4.59 49.89 11.22
CA PRO A 262 -5.44 49.85 10.04
C PRO A 262 -6.01 48.45 9.77
N ALA A 263 -7.30 48.35 9.52
CA ALA A 263 -7.98 47.08 9.27
C ALA A 263 -8.54 46.97 7.84
N VAL A 264 -8.30 45.84 7.19
CA VAL A 264 -9.04 45.40 6.00
C VAL A 264 -10.06 44.37 6.45
N THR A 265 -11.34 44.72 6.42
CA THR A 265 -12.44 43.82 6.78
C THR A 265 -12.90 43.02 5.57
N TYR A 266 -13.26 41.76 5.77
CA TYR A 266 -13.86 40.94 4.71
C TYR A 266 -15.04 40.11 5.20
N SER A 267 -15.94 39.81 4.27
CA SER A 267 -17.18 39.07 4.53
C SER A 267 -17.60 38.27 3.29
N ILE A 268 -17.96 37.00 3.45
CA ILE A 268 -18.68 36.21 2.44
C ILE A 268 -20.20 36.43 2.53
N ASP A 269 -20.68 36.94 3.67
CA ASP A 269 -22.08 37.29 3.91
C ASP A 269 -22.37 38.76 3.50
N SER A 270 -23.64 39.12 3.56
CA SER A 270 -24.26 40.40 3.29
C SER A 270 -23.86 41.56 4.22
N ASN A 271 -22.75 41.47 4.97
CA ASN A 271 -22.26 42.61 5.74
C ASN A 271 -21.84 43.73 4.79
N ALA A 272 -22.72 44.71 4.63
CA ALA A 272 -22.59 45.75 3.61
C ALA A 272 -21.37 46.66 3.85
N ASP A 273 -20.88 46.71 5.09
CA ASP A 273 -19.81 47.59 5.55
C ASP A 273 -18.42 46.93 5.46
N ALA A 274 -18.35 45.63 5.12
CA ALA A 274 -17.07 44.97 4.89
C ALA A 274 -16.37 45.54 3.64
N MET A 275 -15.07 45.81 3.76
CA MET A 275 -14.28 46.41 2.69
C MET A 275 -14.16 45.48 1.47
N LEU A 276 -13.94 44.19 1.74
CA LEU A 276 -13.88 43.14 0.72
C LEU A 276 -15.07 42.20 0.88
N ARG A 277 -15.75 41.88 -0.23
CA ARG A 277 -16.90 40.97 -0.21
C ARG A 277 -16.85 39.98 -1.35
N ALA A 278 -17.37 38.78 -1.13
CA ALA A 278 -17.74 37.87 -2.20
C ALA A 278 -19.24 38.01 -2.50
N ARG A 279 -19.60 38.10 -3.77
CA ARG A 279 -21.00 38.10 -4.25
C ARG A 279 -21.18 37.01 -5.29
N ASP A 280 -22.43 36.66 -5.57
CA ASP A 280 -22.79 35.72 -6.63
C ASP A 280 -21.98 34.42 -6.56
N ILE A 281 -21.84 33.87 -5.36
CA ILE A 281 -21.10 32.63 -5.12
C ILE A 281 -21.90 31.48 -5.73
N HIS A 282 -21.32 30.79 -6.68
CA HIS A 282 -21.89 29.60 -7.31
C HIS A 282 -20.89 28.46 -7.22
N ASP A 283 -21.32 27.36 -6.60
CA ASP A 283 -20.61 26.10 -6.67
C ASP A 283 -20.85 25.45 -8.05
N GLY A 284 -19.77 25.24 -8.79
CA GLY A 284 -19.76 24.51 -10.05
C GLY A 284 -19.31 23.06 -9.86
N ALA A 285 -19.47 22.25 -10.90
CA ALA A 285 -19.10 20.83 -10.85
C ALA A 285 -17.59 20.55 -10.62
N HIS A 286 -16.73 21.54 -10.85
CA HIS A 286 -15.27 21.44 -10.82
C HIS A 286 -14.56 22.62 -10.12
N GLY A 287 -15.29 23.39 -9.32
CA GLY A 287 -14.78 24.61 -8.70
C GLY A 287 -15.88 25.59 -8.33
N MET A 288 -15.52 26.83 -8.04
CA MET A 288 -16.43 27.88 -7.63
C MET A 288 -16.25 29.14 -8.47
N VAL A 289 -17.33 29.89 -8.64
CA VAL A 289 -17.33 31.21 -9.26
C VAL A 289 -17.91 32.21 -8.27
N PHE A 290 -17.24 33.35 -8.08
CA PHE A 290 -17.77 34.45 -7.28
C PHE A 290 -17.24 35.80 -7.78
N THR A 291 -17.94 36.87 -7.45
CA THR A 291 -17.52 38.25 -7.73
C THR A 291 -16.83 38.81 -6.49
N LEU A 292 -15.54 39.11 -6.60
CA LEU A 292 -14.77 39.86 -5.60
C LEU A 292 -15.12 41.35 -5.72
N HIS A 293 -15.80 41.88 -4.72
CA HIS A 293 -16.09 43.30 -4.59
C HIS A 293 -15.04 43.98 -3.70
N THR A 294 -14.44 45.06 -4.19
CA THR A 294 -13.45 45.89 -3.47
C THR A 294 -13.78 47.38 -3.59
N PRO A 295 -13.18 48.28 -2.79
CA PRO A 295 -13.38 49.72 -2.96
C PRO A 295 -12.87 50.26 -4.31
N GLU A 296 -11.94 49.56 -4.97
CA GLU A 296 -11.38 49.94 -6.27
C GLU A 296 -12.16 49.40 -7.47
N GLY A 297 -13.12 48.50 -7.25
CA GLY A 297 -13.91 47.86 -8.29
C GLY A 297 -14.22 46.39 -8.00
N GLU A 298 -14.80 45.73 -8.99
CA GLU A 298 -15.21 44.33 -8.92
C GLU A 298 -14.40 43.47 -9.91
N ALA A 299 -14.16 42.21 -9.55
CA ALA A 299 -13.55 41.23 -10.43
C ALA A 299 -14.23 39.85 -10.26
N GLN A 300 -14.54 39.18 -11.36
CA GLN A 300 -15.03 37.81 -11.32
C GLN A 300 -13.86 36.85 -11.10
N ILE A 301 -13.98 35.98 -10.11
CA ILE A 301 -13.01 34.93 -9.77
C ILE A 301 -13.60 33.59 -10.16
N VAL A 302 -12.86 32.84 -10.97
CA VAL A 302 -13.12 31.43 -11.27
C VAL A 302 -12.00 30.63 -10.61
N SER A 303 -12.36 29.78 -9.66
CA SER A 303 -11.40 29.01 -8.86
C SER A 303 -11.71 27.52 -8.96
N HIS A 304 -10.66 26.70 -8.95
CA HIS A 304 -10.79 25.23 -8.91
C HIS A 304 -10.90 24.69 -7.48
N LEU A 305 -10.89 25.57 -6.48
CA LEU A 305 -11.12 25.21 -5.09
C LEU A 305 -12.58 24.81 -4.88
N VAL A 306 -12.81 23.97 -3.86
CA VAL A 306 -14.14 23.46 -3.52
C VAL A 306 -14.52 23.93 -2.12
N GLY A 307 -15.79 24.31 -1.93
CA GLY A 307 -16.37 24.67 -0.64
C GLY A 307 -16.27 26.17 -0.27
N GLU A 308 -17.39 26.74 0.16
CA GLU A 308 -17.56 28.18 0.41
C GLU A 308 -16.56 28.81 1.41
N HIS A 309 -16.12 28.07 2.43
CA HIS A 309 -15.09 28.55 3.36
C HIS A 309 -13.75 28.86 2.67
N ASN A 310 -13.47 28.26 1.50
CA ASN A 310 -12.31 28.64 0.70
C ASN A 310 -12.49 30.02 0.05
N VAL A 311 -13.73 30.47 -0.24
CA VAL A 311 -14.01 31.87 -0.61
C VAL A 311 -13.62 32.80 0.53
N SER A 312 -14.00 32.48 1.77
CA SER A 312 -13.62 33.25 2.96
C SER A 312 -12.09 33.34 3.13
N ASN A 313 -11.40 32.21 2.97
CA ASN A 313 -9.93 32.18 2.98
C ASN A 313 -9.32 33.01 1.83
N LEU A 314 -9.87 32.95 0.62
CA LEU A 314 -9.44 33.76 -0.52
C LEU A 314 -9.66 35.27 -0.27
N LEU A 315 -10.72 35.66 0.44
CA LEU A 315 -10.94 37.05 0.84
C LEU A 315 -9.88 37.54 1.85
N LEU A 316 -9.42 36.69 2.77
CA LEU A 316 -8.28 37.01 3.63
C LEU A 316 -7.02 37.25 2.78
N VAL A 317 -6.73 36.35 1.84
CA VAL A 317 -5.59 36.49 0.91
C VAL A 317 -5.70 37.80 0.13
N ALA A 318 -6.91 38.12 -0.37
CA ALA A 318 -7.20 39.37 -1.07
C ALA A 318 -6.94 40.60 -0.17
N GLY A 319 -7.28 40.52 1.12
CA GLY A 319 -7.02 41.55 2.11
C GLY A 319 -5.53 41.75 2.40
N VAL A 320 -4.76 40.66 2.44
CA VAL A 320 -3.30 40.72 2.58
C VAL A 320 -2.68 41.38 1.34
N PHE A 321 -3.10 40.98 0.14
CA PHE A 321 -2.64 41.57 -1.12
C PHE A 321 -2.96 43.07 -1.18
N ARG A 322 -4.16 43.47 -0.77
CA ARG A 322 -4.54 44.88 -0.62
C ARG A 322 -3.63 45.63 0.36
N ALA A 323 -3.43 45.10 1.57
CA ALA A 323 -2.57 45.73 2.57
C ALA A 323 -1.11 45.86 2.09
N LEU A 324 -0.68 44.98 1.17
CA LEU A 324 0.61 45.00 0.51
C LEU A 324 0.66 45.84 -0.77
N GLY A 325 -0.41 46.57 -1.11
CA GLY A 325 -0.49 47.45 -2.28
C GLY A 325 -0.58 46.72 -3.63
N VAL A 326 -1.06 45.47 -3.66
CA VAL A 326 -1.30 44.73 -4.91
C VAL A 326 -2.56 45.29 -5.60
N SER A 327 -2.49 45.48 -6.92
CA SER A 327 -3.63 45.96 -7.72
C SER A 327 -4.76 44.92 -7.79
N LEU A 328 -5.98 45.36 -8.07
CA LEU A 328 -7.14 44.46 -8.24
C LEU A 328 -6.87 43.37 -9.29
N GLY A 329 -6.22 43.70 -10.41
CA GLY A 329 -5.87 42.73 -11.45
C GLY A 329 -4.83 41.68 -11.01
N GLY A 330 -3.82 42.08 -10.23
CA GLY A 330 -2.86 41.14 -9.65
C GLY A 330 -3.51 40.24 -8.60
N ASN A 331 -4.40 40.82 -7.79
CA ASN A 331 -5.18 40.12 -6.78
C ASN A 331 -6.09 39.07 -7.42
N SER A 332 -6.93 39.46 -8.38
CA SER A 332 -7.85 38.54 -9.06
C SER A 332 -7.14 37.40 -9.78
N SER A 333 -6.04 37.70 -10.46
CA SER A 333 -5.23 36.68 -11.16
C SER A 333 -4.64 35.67 -10.18
N ALA A 334 -4.11 36.13 -9.04
CA ALA A 334 -3.54 35.25 -8.01
C ALA A 334 -4.61 34.39 -7.32
N LEU A 335 -5.79 34.94 -7.03
CA LEU A 335 -6.90 34.18 -6.44
C LEU A 335 -7.46 33.13 -7.40
N ALA A 336 -7.60 33.47 -8.69
CA ALA A 336 -8.07 32.52 -9.71
C ALA A 336 -7.06 31.39 -9.96
N ALA A 337 -5.76 31.67 -9.83
CA ALA A 337 -4.69 30.68 -9.97
C ALA A 337 -4.45 29.84 -8.70
N ALA A 338 -5.13 30.14 -7.59
CA ALA A 338 -4.93 29.44 -6.32
C ALA A 338 -5.19 27.94 -6.47
N GLN A 339 -4.20 27.14 -6.12
CA GLN A 339 -4.27 25.68 -6.20
C GLN A 339 -4.76 25.08 -4.87
N PRO A 340 -5.47 23.94 -4.89
CA PRO A 340 -5.80 23.19 -3.70
C PRO A 340 -4.55 22.89 -2.87
N VAL A 341 -4.65 23.07 -1.56
CA VAL A 341 -3.55 22.84 -0.64
C VAL A 341 -3.53 21.36 -0.29
N ALA A 342 -2.34 20.75 -0.26
CA ALA A 342 -2.20 19.33 0.00
C ALA A 342 -2.97 18.88 1.25
N GLY A 343 -3.87 17.91 1.09
CA GLY A 343 -4.70 17.36 2.16
C GLY A 343 -5.78 18.29 2.72
N ARG A 344 -6.16 19.37 2.02
CA ARG A 344 -7.20 20.33 2.44
C ARG A 344 -8.22 20.54 1.33
N LEU A 345 -9.32 19.80 1.39
CA LEU A 345 -10.32 19.66 0.32
C LEU A 345 -9.66 19.56 -1.06
N GLN A 346 -8.62 18.73 -1.14
CA GLN A 346 -7.81 18.59 -2.33
C GLN A 346 -8.54 17.69 -3.33
N PRO A 347 -9.04 18.22 -4.46
CA PRO A 347 -9.54 17.39 -5.54
C PRO A 347 -8.40 16.57 -6.10
N VAL A 348 -8.61 15.26 -6.27
CA VAL A 348 -7.62 14.36 -6.86
C VAL A 348 -7.74 14.44 -8.37
N PRO A 349 -6.69 14.85 -9.10
CA PRO A 349 -6.74 14.90 -10.55
C PRO A 349 -6.73 13.48 -11.14
N ALA A 350 -7.59 13.25 -12.13
CA ALA A 350 -7.53 12.03 -12.93
C ALA A 350 -6.18 11.95 -13.67
N PRO A 351 -5.45 10.81 -13.64
CA PRO A 351 -4.14 10.72 -14.30
C PRO A 351 -4.19 10.86 -15.83
N LEU A 352 -5.34 10.60 -16.45
CA LEU A 352 -5.57 10.70 -17.89
C LEU A 352 -6.82 11.58 -18.14
N ALA A 353 -6.76 12.43 -19.16
CA ALA A 353 -7.82 13.40 -19.45
C ALA A 353 -9.20 12.76 -19.70
N ASP A 354 -9.24 11.68 -20.48
CA ASP A 354 -10.49 10.98 -20.84
C ASP A 354 -11.17 10.30 -19.62
N GLU A 355 -10.43 10.08 -18.52
CA GLU A 355 -10.98 9.48 -17.30
C GLU A 355 -11.62 10.52 -16.38
N ALA A 356 -11.26 11.81 -16.52
CA ALA A 356 -11.79 12.87 -15.66
C ALA A 356 -13.31 13.02 -15.76
N GLU A 357 -13.90 12.68 -16.91
CA GLU A 357 -15.35 12.72 -17.13
C GLU A 357 -16.07 11.43 -16.69
N ARG A 358 -15.31 10.34 -16.47
CA ARG A 358 -15.84 9.01 -16.14
C ARG A 358 -15.68 8.64 -14.67
N ALA A 359 -14.87 9.38 -13.93
CA ALA A 359 -14.63 9.18 -12.51
C ALA A 359 -15.51 10.11 -11.64
N PRO A 360 -15.85 9.69 -10.41
CA PRO A 360 -16.42 10.61 -9.42
C PRO A 360 -15.43 11.74 -9.09
N LEU A 361 -15.94 12.83 -8.51
CA LEU A 361 -15.08 13.84 -7.91
C LEU A 361 -14.50 13.28 -6.60
N VAL A 362 -13.22 12.93 -6.57
CA VAL A 362 -12.54 12.47 -5.36
C VAL A 362 -11.85 13.64 -4.67
N VAL A 363 -12.08 13.81 -3.37
CA VAL A 363 -11.53 14.91 -2.56
C VAL A 363 -10.84 14.35 -1.32
N VAL A 364 -9.60 14.74 -1.07
CA VAL A 364 -8.81 14.35 0.12
C VAL A 364 -8.79 15.48 1.15
N ASP A 365 -9.09 15.17 2.41
CA ASP A 365 -9.04 16.14 3.51
C ASP A 365 -8.47 15.57 4.83
N TYR A 366 -7.80 16.42 5.59
CA TYR A 366 -7.21 16.12 6.90
C TYR A 366 -8.23 16.09 8.07
N ALA A 367 -9.53 16.21 7.80
CA ALA A 367 -10.57 16.17 8.81
C ALA A 367 -10.54 14.87 9.63
N HIS A 368 -9.98 14.94 10.84
CA HIS A 368 -9.77 13.81 11.76
C HIS A 368 -10.41 14.04 13.14
N THR A 369 -11.35 14.99 13.23
CA THR A 369 -12.17 15.29 14.40
C THR A 369 -13.65 15.38 13.99
N PRO A 370 -14.61 15.18 14.91
CA PRO A 370 -16.04 15.17 14.57
C PRO A 370 -16.50 16.46 13.89
N ASP A 371 -16.10 17.60 14.45
CA ASP A 371 -16.47 18.92 13.95
C ASP A 371 -15.76 19.27 12.63
N ALA A 372 -14.49 18.89 12.44
CA ALA A 372 -13.82 19.06 11.15
C ALA A 372 -14.49 18.23 10.05
N LEU A 373 -14.86 16.98 10.37
CA LEU A 373 -15.55 16.09 9.43
C LEU A 373 -16.93 16.62 9.04
N ALA A 374 -17.73 17.04 10.02
CA ALA A 374 -19.05 17.64 9.78
C ALA A 374 -18.96 18.87 8.86
N ARG A 375 -17.96 19.75 9.10
CA ARG A 375 -17.75 20.94 8.27
C ARG A 375 -17.35 20.62 6.83
N VAL A 376 -16.45 19.67 6.64
CA VAL A 376 -16.01 19.24 5.31
C VAL A 376 -17.16 18.59 4.54
N LEU A 377 -17.97 17.76 5.19
CA LEU A 377 -19.17 17.17 4.58
C LEU A 377 -20.19 18.24 4.18
N ALA A 378 -20.46 19.20 5.07
CA ALA A 378 -21.33 20.33 4.76
C ALA A 378 -20.80 21.15 3.55
N ALA A 379 -19.49 21.39 3.49
CA ALA A 379 -18.87 22.12 2.38
C ALA A 379 -18.93 21.36 1.04
N LEU A 380 -18.90 20.03 1.06
CA LEU A 380 -18.98 19.20 -0.15
C LEU A 380 -20.42 18.91 -0.59
N ARG A 381 -21.40 19.12 0.30
CA ARG A 381 -22.82 18.87 0.01
C ARG A 381 -23.31 19.69 -1.19
N SER A 382 -23.02 20.98 -1.23
CA SER A 382 -23.41 21.84 -2.36
C SER A 382 -22.77 21.40 -3.68
N THR A 383 -21.55 20.87 -3.64
CA THR A 383 -20.86 20.32 -4.80
C THR A 383 -21.51 19.03 -5.28
N ALA A 384 -21.88 18.13 -4.36
CA ALA A 384 -22.62 16.91 -4.71
C ALA A 384 -23.99 17.22 -5.31
N ASP A 385 -24.72 18.19 -4.75
CA ASP A 385 -26.02 18.64 -5.25
C ASP A 385 -25.90 19.25 -6.66
N ALA A 386 -24.89 20.10 -6.90
CA ALA A 386 -24.61 20.70 -8.21
C ALA A 386 -24.28 19.64 -9.27
N ARG A 387 -23.59 18.56 -8.87
CA ARG A 387 -23.28 17.42 -9.73
C ARG A 387 -24.46 16.46 -9.89
N ARG A 388 -25.47 16.54 -9.01
CA ARG A 388 -26.61 15.61 -8.91
C ARG A 388 -26.17 14.19 -8.57
N GLY A 389 -25.15 14.07 -7.73
CA GLY A 389 -24.60 12.79 -7.25
C GLY A 389 -24.75 12.61 -5.75
N GLN A 390 -24.24 11.49 -5.24
CA GLN A 390 -24.15 11.21 -3.81
C GLN A 390 -22.84 11.75 -3.22
N LEU A 391 -22.88 12.15 -1.95
CA LEU A 391 -21.70 12.42 -1.14
C LEU A 391 -21.33 11.18 -0.32
N ILE A 392 -20.20 10.57 -0.63
CA ILE A 392 -19.71 9.34 -0.01
C ILE A 392 -18.49 9.67 0.86
N CYS A 393 -18.49 9.25 2.12
CA CYS A 393 -17.41 9.53 3.07
C CYS A 393 -16.62 8.26 3.42
N VAL A 394 -15.33 8.24 3.09
CA VAL A 394 -14.37 7.22 3.52
C VAL A 394 -13.50 7.80 4.62
N PHE A 395 -13.55 7.24 5.83
CA PHE A 395 -12.72 7.73 6.93
C PHE A 395 -12.28 6.63 7.91
N GLY A 396 -11.25 6.95 8.69
CA GLY A 396 -10.76 6.12 9.79
C GLY A 396 -10.41 6.97 11.00
N CYS A 397 -10.02 6.31 12.09
CA CYS A 397 -9.56 6.96 13.32
C CYS A 397 -8.16 6.44 13.70
N GLY A 398 -7.31 7.33 14.21
CA GLY A 398 -5.99 6.94 14.68
C GLY A 398 -6.03 6.24 16.05
N GLY A 399 -5.20 5.20 16.22
CA GLY A 399 -4.96 4.55 17.50
C GLY A 399 -4.02 5.34 18.40
N ASN A 400 -3.95 4.99 19.69
CA ASN A 400 -3.25 5.67 20.77
C ASN A 400 -3.61 7.18 20.84
N ARG A 401 -4.87 7.51 20.51
CA ARG A 401 -5.45 8.87 20.55
C ARG A 401 -6.76 8.83 21.33
N ASP A 402 -7.35 10.01 21.55
CA ASP A 402 -8.66 10.13 22.20
C ASP A 402 -9.70 9.21 21.54
N ALA A 403 -10.18 8.22 22.30
CA ALA A 403 -11.18 7.28 21.85
C ALA A 403 -12.60 7.87 21.92
N GLY A 404 -12.82 8.91 22.73
CA GLY A 404 -14.12 9.57 22.91
C GLY A 404 -14.65 10.18 21.61
N LYS A 405 -13.76 10.63 20.72
CA LYS A 405 -14.16 11.18 19.42
C LYS A 405 -14.63 10.14 18.40
N ARG A 406 -14.31 8.85 18.57
CA ARG A 406 -14.56 7.81 17.55
C ARG A 406 -16.06 7.65 17.25
N PRO A 407 -16.95 7.53 18.26
CA PRO A 407 -18.39 7.47 18.02
C PRO A 407 -18.98 8.81 17.52
N GLU A 408 -18.41 9.94 17.92
CA GLU A 408 -18.87 11.26 17.47
C GLU A 408 -18.54 11.51 15.99
N MET A 409 -17.37 11.05 15.52
CA MET A 409 -17.02 11.09 14.10
C MET A 409 -17.96 10.23 13.25
N ALA A 410 -18.39 9.08 13.76
CA ALA A 410 -19.39 8.25 13.09
C ALA A 410 -20.72 9.00 12.89
N ARG A 411 -21.22 9.68 13.92
CA ARG A 411 -22.44 10.50 13.82
C ARG A 411 -22.28 11.64 12.83
N ALA A 412 -21.16 12.37 12.89
CA ALA A 412 -20.87 13.43 11.93
C ALA A 412 -20.86 12.93 10.48
N ALA A 413 -20.31 11.73 10.24
CA ALA A 413 -20.31 11.10 8.93
C ALA A 413 -21.73 10.67 8.49
N GLU A 414 -22.51 10.05 9.38
CA GLU A 414 -23.86 9.57 9.08
C GLU A 414 -24.84 10.73 8.81
N ASP A 415 -24.71 11.83 9.54
CA ASP A 415 -25.55 13.01 9.36
C ASP A 415 -25.17 13.78 8.08
N GLY A 416 -23.89 13.74 7.71
CA GLY A 416 -23.32 14.57 6.65
C GLY A 416 -23.17 13.91 5.29
N ALA A 417 -23.17 12.58 5.19
CA ALA A 417 -22.93 11.81 3.96
C ALA A 417 -24.11 10.90 3.60
N ASP A 418 -24.28 10.60 2.31
CA ASP A 418 -25.32 9.68 1.83
C ASP A 418 -24.90 8.21 2.01
N ALA A 419 -23.59 7.94 1.96
CA ALA A 419 -23.00 6.64 2.26
C ALA A 419 -21.67 6.82 3.00
N VAL A 420 -21.35 5.86 3.87
CA VAL A 420 -20.17 5.90 4.72
C VAL A 420 -19.39 4.60 4.62
N VAL A 421 -18.08 4.73 4.47
CA VAL A 421 -17.13 3.62 4.51
C VAL A 421 -16.13 3.86 5.65
N VAL A 422 -16.09 2.94 6.61
CA VAL A 422 -15.15 2.96 7.73
C VAL A 422 -13.97 2.06 7.42
N THR A 423 -12.78 2.61 7.63
CA THR A 423 -11.50 1.94 7.34
C THR A 423 -10.43 2.28 8.38
N SER A 424 -9.25 1.68 8.24
CA SER A 424 -8.08 2.02 9.05
C SER A 424 -7.48 3.38 8.67
N ASP A 425 -6.96 4.11 9.66
CA ASP A 425 -6.13 5.32 9.49
C ASP A 425 -4.68 4.95 9.91
N ASN A 426 -4.13 5.57 10.94
CA ASN A 426 -2.91 5.17 11.61
C ASN A 426 -3.28 4.37 12.88
N PRO A 427 -3.41 3.03 12.81
CA PRO A 427 -3.80 2.22 13.97
C PRO A 427 -2.75 2.23 15.08
N ARG A 428 -1.47 2.51 14.75
CA ARG A 428 -0.35 2.49 15.72
C ARG A 428 -0.29 1.13 16.42
N ASP A 429 -0.40 1.11 17.74
CA ASP A 429 -0.28 -0.11 18.54
C ASP A 429 -1.65 -0.77 18.80
N GLU A 430 -2.76 -0.10 18.47
CA GLU A 430 -4.10 -0.65 18.58
C GLU A 430 -4.44 -1.55 17.37
N ALA A 431 -5.23 -2.60 17.60
CA ALA A 431 -5.75 -3.41 16.50
C ALA A 431 -6.75 -2.58 15.66
N PRO A 432 -6.60 -2.52 14.31
CA PRO A 432 -7.52 -1.77 13.46
C PRO A 432 -8.99 -2.15 13.66
N ALA A 433 -9.27 -3.44 13.82
CA ALA A 433 -10.61 -3.96 14.05
C ALA A 433 -11.27 -3.38 15.32
N ASP A 434 -10.51 -3.15 16.39
CA ASP A 434 -11.03 -2.58 17.65
C ASP A 434 -11.40 -1.12 17.48
N ILE A 435 -10.57 -0.35 16.78
CA ILE A 435 -10.85 1.06 16.45
C ILE A 435 -12.12 1.13 15.61
N ILE A 436 -12.20 0.31 14.56
CA ILE A 436 -13.37 0.24 13.67
C ILE A 436 -14.63 -0.13 14.45
N ALA A 437 -14.56 -1.09 15.38
CA ALA A 437 -15.69 -1.46 16.22
C ALA A 437 -16.18 -0.29 17.09
N GLN A 438 -15.26 0.51 17.65
CA GLN A 438 -15.60 1.69 18.45
C GLN A 438 -16.21 2.82 17.61
N VAL A 439 -15.70 3.06 16.39
CA VAL A 439 -16.34 3.97 15.43
C VAL A 439 -17.74 3.46 15.10
N ARG A 440 -17.87 2.16 14.80
CA ARG A 440 -19.12 1.55 14.38
C ARG A 440 -20.23 1.64 15.43
N ALA A 441 -19.87 1.63 16.72
CA ALA A 441 -20.80 1.83 17.82
C ALA A 441 -21.42 3.24 17.87
N GLY A 442 -20.88 4.21 17.13
CA GLY A 442 -21.42 5.57 17.05
C GLY A 442 -22.56 5.77 16.05
N PHE A 443 -22.71 4.88 15.06
CA PHE A 443 -23.77 4.97 14.06
C PHE A 443 -25.13 4.58 14.63
N ALA A 444 -26.18 5.27 14.19
CA ALA A 444 -27.56 4.87 14.42
C ALA A 444 -27.94 3.64 13.58
N ARG A 445 -27.38 3.52 12.36
CA ARG A 445 -27.61 2.40 11.43
C ARG A 445 -26.30 1.69 11.03
N PRO A 446 -25.65 0.96 11.95
CA PRO A 446 -24.35 0.32 11.71
C PRO A 446 -24.37 -0.79 10.63
N GLU A 447 -25.55 -1.21 10.16
CA GLU A 447 -25.76 -2.14 9.05
C GLU A 447 -25.73 -1.46 7.67
N ALA A 448 -25.97 -0.15 7.60
CA ALA A 448 -25.91 0.63 6.36
C ALA A 448 -24.47 1.09 6.03
N VAL A 449 -23.54 0.92 6.98
CA VAL A 449 -22.15 1.35 6.87
C VAL A 449 -21.29 0.22 6.34
N GLN A 450 -20.53 0.51 5.28
CA GLN A 450 -19.55 -0.43 4.75
C GLN A 450 -18.28 -0.38 5.61
N VAL A 451 -17.74 -1.55 5.96
CA VAL A 451 -16.48 -1.68 6.69
C VAL A 451 -15.47 -2.39 5.80
N ILE A 452 -14.37 -1.71 5.49
CA ILE A 452 -13.23 -2.28 4.77
C ILE A 452 -11.98 -1.88 5.53
N GLU A 453 -11.36 -2.82 6.25
CA GLU A 453 -10.25 -2.52 7.14
C GLU A 453 -9.03 -1.93 6.42
N ASP A 454 -8.60 -2.52 5.29
CA ASP A 454 -7.49 -2.00 4.50
C ASP A 454 -7.90 -0.74 3.74
N ARG A 455 -7.22 0.36 4.03
CA ARG A 455 -7.53 1.70 3.48
C ARG A 455 -7.39 1.78 1.96
N ALA A 456 -6.41 1.10 1.37
CA ALA A 456 -6.28 1.08 -0.10
C ALA A 456 -7.46 0.36 -0.73
N GLN A 457 -7.85 -0.79 -0.19
CA GLN A 457 -9.02 -1.51 -0.68
C GLN A 457 -10.32 -0.71 -0.51
N ALA A 458 -10.46 0.03 0.60
CA ALA A 458 -11.59 0.93 0.81
C ALA A 458 -11.66 2.00 -0.28
N ILE A 459 -10.55 2.73 -0.52
CA ILE A 459 -10.47 3.78 -1.55
C ILE A 459 -10.79 3.21 -2.95
N LEU A 460 -10.11 2.12 -3.34
CA LEU A 460 -10.29 1.49 -4.64
C LEU A 460 -11.76 1.09 -4.88
N ARG A 461 -12.35 0.37 -3.92
CA ARG A 461 -13.72 -0.14 -4.06
C ARG A 461 -14.75 0.98 -4.06
N THR A 462 -14.60 1.97 -3.17
CA THR A 462 -15.52 3.11 -3.13
C THR A 462 -15.53 3.84 -4.47
N ILE A 463 -14.36 4.13 -5.03
CA ILE A 463 -14.27 4.84 -6.32
C ILE A 463 -14.85 4.01 -7.47
N TRP A 464 -14.57 2.70 -7.55
CA TRP A 464 -15.14 1.84 -8.60
C TRP A 464 -16.64 1.62 -8.51
N GLN A 465 -17.22 1.76 -7.31
CA GLN A 465 -18.66 1.63 -7.07
C GLN A 465 -19.42 2.94 -7.23
N SER A 466 -18.71 4.08 -7.24
CA SER A 466 -19.30 5.41 -7.38
C SER A 466 -19.65 5.73 -8.83
N ALA A 467 -20.75 6.43 -9.04
CA ALA A 467 -21.10 6.97 -10.34
C ALA A 467 -20.26 8.23 -10.67
N PRO A 468 -20.10 8.60 -11.96
CA PRO A 468 -19.31 9.77 -12.34
C PRO A 468 -19.79 11.08 -11.69
N GLN A 469 -21.08 11.22 -11.41
CA GLN A 469 -21.64 12.40 -10.75
C GLN A 469 -21.33 12.49 -9.24
N ASP A 470 -20.95 11.38 -8.61
CA ASP A 470 -20.78 11.33 -7.15
C ASP A 470 -19.54 12.11 -6.69
N VAL A 471 -19.51 12.43 -5.40
CA VAL A 471 -18.40 13.07 -4.68
C VAL A 471 -17.92 12.10 -3.60
N VAL A 472 -16.65 11.71 -3.67
CA VAL A 472 -16.01 10.80 -2.71
C VAL A 472 -15.04 11.60 -1.85
N LEU A 473 -15.34 11.75 -0.57
CA LEU A 473 -14.45 12.32 0.43
C LEU A 473 -13.57 11.23 1.05
N LEU A 474 -12.26 11.41 0.97
CA LEU A 474 -11.26 10.63 1.70
C LEU A 474 -10.76 11.49 2.87
N ALA A 475 -11.27 11.21 4.08
CA ALA A 475 -10.99 11.99 5.28
C ALA A 475 -10.00 11.29 6.23
N GLY A 476 -9.33 12.08 7.06
CA GLY A 476 -8.47 11.65 8.16
C GLY A 476 -6.99 11.97 7.94
N LYS A 477 -6.41 11.46 6.85
CA LYS A 477 -4.96 11.53 6.60
C LYS A 477 -4.49 12.81 5.93
N GLY A 478 -5.31 13.41 5.08
CA GLY A 478 -4.98 14.64 4.36
C GLY A 478 -3.67 14.53 3.58
N HIS A 479 -2.63 15.21 4.07
CA HIS A 479 -1.31 15.28 3.43
C HIS A 479 -0.32 14.19 3.91
N GLU A 480 -0.74 13.35 4.87
CA GLU A 480 0.11 12.27 5.37
C GLU A 480 0.29 11.18 4.31
N THR A 481 1.55 10.96 3.90
CA THR A 481 1.93 9.96 2.90
C THR A 481 2.43 8.65 3.52
N TYR A 482 1.99 8.32 4.73
CA TYR A 482 2.35 7.08 5.44
C TYR A 482 1.20 6.52 6.26
N GLN A 483 1.23 5.21 6.54
CA GLN A 483 0.38 4.54 7.52
C GLN A 483 1.25 3.98 8.65
N GLU A 484 0.95 4.35 9.90
CA GLU A 484 1.69 3.88 11.08
C GLU A 484 1.01 2.63 11.69
N ILE A 485 1.71 1.50 11.66
CA ILE A 485 1.24 0.19 12.14
C ILE A 485 2.34 -0.44 12.99
N ALA A 486 2.05 -0.74 14.26
CA ALA A 486 2.96 -1.36 15.23
C ALA A 486 4.36 -0.71 15.25
N GLY A 487 4.41 0.62 15.30
CA GLY A 487 5.66 1.41 15.30
C GLY A 487 6.34 1.60 13.94
N HIS A 488 5.84 0.99 12.86
CA HIS A 488 6.40 1.14 11.51
C HIS A 488 5.57 2.12 10.66
N ARG A 489 6.24 3.06 9.99
CA ARG A 489 5.62 3.96 9.01
C ARG A 489 5.79 3.40 7.60
N LEU A 490 4.72 2.81 7.08
CA LEU A 490 4.68 2.25 5.73
C LEU A 490 4.24 3.32 4.73
N PRO A 491 4.80 3.40 3.51
CA PRO A 491 4.34 4.34 2.49
C PRO A 491 2.85 4.16 2.16
N PHE A 492 2.07 5.25 2.23
CA PHE A 492 0.65 5.23 1.92
C PHE A 492 0.12 6.65 1.66
N ASP A 493 -0.39 6.92 0.47
CA ASP A 493 -0.97 8.24 0.12
C ASP A 493 -2.38 8.07 -0.46
N ASP A 494 -3.37 8.70 0.16
CA ASP A 494 -4.78 8.69 -0.30
C ASP A 494 -4.91 9.19 -1.74
N VAL A 495 -4.12 10.21 -2.11
CA VAL A 495 -4.12 10.82 -3.44
C VAL A 495 -3.67 9.80 -4.48
N GLU A 496 -2.56 9.09 -4.23
CA GLU A 496 -2.00 8.14 -5.19
C GLU A 496 -2.87 6.88 -5.31
N TRP A 497 -3.48 6.39 -4.23
CA TRP A 497 -4.45 5.29 -4.29
C TRP A 497 -5.73 5.68 -5.05
N ALA A 498 -6.24 6.90 -4.85
CA ALA A 498 -7.37 7.41 -5.61
C ALA A 498 -7.03 7.56 -7.11
N ARG A 499 -5.81 8.02 -7.43
CA ARG A 499 -5.31 8.08 -8.80
C ARG A 499 -5.23 6.71 -9.44
N LEU A 500 -4.75 5.68 -8.72
CA LEU A 500 -4.77 4.31 -9.22
C LEU A 500 -6.20 3.83 -9.50
N ALA A 501 -7.13 4.11 -8.58
CA ALA A 501 -8.53 3.71 -8.72
C ALA A 501 -9.19 4.30 -9.98
N MET A 502 -8.94 5.58 -10.26
CA MET A 502 -9.44 6.27 -11.46
C MET A 502 -8.71 5.85 -12.74
N LEU A 503 -7.45 5.43 -12.64
CA LEU A 503 -6.64 5.03 -13.78
C LEU A 503 -6.90 3.58 -14.21
N TRP A 504 -7.03 2.67 -13.26
CA TRP A 504 -7.15 1.25 -13.57
C TRP A 504 -8.61 0.85 -13.81
N SER A 505 -8.82 0.03 -14.85
CA SER A 505 -10.10 -0.63 -15.10
C SER A 505 -9.85 -2.06 -15.61
N PRO A 506 -10.84 -2.96 -15.59
CA PRO A 506 -10.66 -4.34 -16.02
C PRO A 506 -10.29 -4.50 -17.50
N GLN A 507 -10.54 -3.45 -18.30
CA GLN A 507 -10.13 -3.40 -19.71
C GLN A 507 -8.65 -3.06 -19.87
N ARG A 508 -8.04 -2.42 -18.87
CA ARG A 508 -6.61 -2.09 -18.82
C ARG A 508 -5.85 -3.18 -18.08
N ARG A 509 -5.17 -4.03 -18.85
CA ARG A 509 -4.31 -5.07 -18.27
C ARG A 509 -3.09 -4.44 -17.61
N LEU A 510 -2.58 -5.12 -16.58
CA LEU A 510 -1.28 -4.84 -16.00
C LEU A 510 -0.22 -5.67 -16.71
N SER A 511 0.94 -5.08 -16.93
CA SER A 511 2.14 -5.79 -17.37
C SER A 511 3.35 -5.32 -16.57
N SER A 512 4.14 -6.25 -16.07
CA SER A 512 5.47 -5.98 -15.49
C SER A 512 6.62 -6.26 -16.48
N ASP A 513 6.30 -6.73 -17.69
CA ASP A 513 7.28 -7.08 -18.72
C ASP A 513 7.09 -6.22 -19.96
N THR A 514 8.05 -5.33 -20.21
CA THR A 514 8.03 -4.42 -21.38
C THR A 514 8.12 -5.17 -22.71
N ARG A 515 8.58 -6.43 -22.73
CA ARG A 515 8.68 -7.25 -23.96
C ARG A 515 7.34 -7.77 -24.44
N SER A 516 6.37 -7.89 -23.53
CA SER A 516 5.00 -8.35 -23.84
C SER A 516 3.94 -7.26 -23.64
N LEU A 517 4.35 -6.07 -23.20
CA LEU A 517 3.46 -4.93 -22.97
C LEU A 517 2.76 -4.49 -24.25
N ARG A 518 1.47 -4.20 -24.14
CA ARG A 518 0.64 -3.71 -25.25
C ARG A 518 0.21 -2.27 -25.02
N ALA A 519 -0.09 -1.58 -26.11
CA ALA A 519 -0.60 -0.22 -26.05
C ALA A 519 -1.86 -0.12 -25.18
N GLY A 520 -1.89 0.87 -24.29
CA GLY A 520 -2.98 1.12 -23.33
C GLY A 520 -2.90 0.33 -22.02
N GLU A 521 -1.93 -0.58 -21.86
CA GLU A 521 -1.70 -1.30 -20.60
C GLU A 521 -1.03 -0.42 -19.53
N LEU A 522 -1.23 -0.78 -18.27
CA LEU A 522 -0.55 -0.17 -17.13
C LEU A 522 0.74 -0.94 -16.84
N PHE A 523 1.87 -0.24 -16.87
CA PHE A 523 3.16 -0.85 -16.52
C PHE A 523 3.34 -0.93 -15.00
N VAL A 524 3.85 -2.05 -14.50
CA VAL A 524 4.17 -2.24 -13.08
C VAL A 524 5.68 -2.34 -12.92
N ALA A 525 6.29 -1.32 -12.32
CA ALA A 525 7.71 -1.30 -12.02
C ALA A 525 8.01 -2.15 -10.78
N LEU A 526 8.18 -3.46 -10.98
CA LEU A 526 8.62 -4.39 -9.94
C LEU A 526 10.14 -4.32 -9.77
N SER A 527 10.62 -4.45 -8.52
CA SER A 527 12.04 -4.55 -8.22
C SER A 527 12.33 -5.86 -7.48
N GLY A 528 13.52 -6.40 -7.69
CA GLY A 528 14.05 -7.60 -7.04
C GLY A 528 15.58 -7.52 -6.95
N GLU A 529 16.22 -8.53 -6.38
CA GLU A 529 17.67 -8.48 -6.06
C GLU A 529 18.57 -8.13 -7.26
N ASN A 530 18.22 -8.60 -8.46
CA ASN A 530 19.01 -8.44 -9.68
C ASN A 530 18.28 -7.64 -10.79
N PHE A 531 17.16 -6.98 -10.48
CA PHE A 531 16.34 -6.30 -11.47
C PHE A 531 15.56 -5.13 -10.86
N ASP A 532 15.50 -3.99 -11.56
CA ASP A 532 14.65 -2.87 -11.20
C ASP A 532 13.82 -2.39 -12.40
N GLY A 533 12.50 -2.60 -12.32
CA GLY A 533 11.53 -2.19 -13.34
C GLY A 533 11.48 -0.69 -13.59
N HIS A 534 11.92 0.14 -12.63
CA HIS A 534 11.95 1.60 -12.78
C HIS A 534 12.89 2.05 -13.91
N ALA A 535 13.93 1.27 -14.21
CA ALA A 535 14.84 1.55 -15.33
C ALA A 535 14.17 1.40 -16.71
N TYR A 536 12.98 0.80 -16.79
CA TYR A 536 12.30 0.45 -18.04
C TYR A 536 11.12 1.36 -18.38
N LEU A 537 10.89 2.45 -17.62
CA LEU A 537 9.76 3.36 -17.85
C LEU A 537 9.74 3.99 -19.25
N ALA A 538 10.90 4.36 -19.79
CA ALA A 538 11.00 4.88 -21.16
C ALA A 538 10.65 3.83 -22.22
N GLN A 539 11.03 2.57 -21.99
CA GLN A 539 10.68 1.45 -22.87
C GLN A 539 9.19 1.11 -22.78
N ALA A 540 8.61 1.13 -21.57
CA ALA A 540 7.18 0.95 -21.37
C ALA A 540 6.37 2.03 -22.11
N HIS A 541 6.81 3.29 -22.03
CA HIS A 541 6.22 4.38 -22.80
C HIS A 541 6.32 4.14 -24.31
N ALA A 542 7.50 3.75 -24.82
CA ALA A 542 7.69 3.45 -26.24
C ALA A 542 6.83 2.25 -26.72
N ALA A 543 6.54 1.29 -25.84
CA ALA A 543 5.63 0.18 -26.10
C ALA A 543 4.13 0.57 -25.99
N GLY A 544 3.84 1.83 -25.64
CA GLY A 544 2.48 2.39 -25.60
C GLY A 544 1.78 2.25 -24.25
N ALA A 545 2.50 2.01 -23.15
CA ALA A 545 1.90 2.05 -21.81
C ALA A 545 1.23 3.41 -21.57
N CYS A 546 0.07 3.40 -20.91
CA CYS A 546 -0.66 4.65 -20.62
C CYS A 546 -0.17 5.34 -19.35
N ALA A 547 0.38 4.56 -18.41
CA ALA A 547 0.90 5.02 -17.13
C ALA A 547 1.78 3.92 -16.50
N ALA A 548 2.44 4.23 -15.38
CA ALA A 548 3.14 3.25 -14.56
C ALA A 548 2.79 3.34 -13.07
N MET A 549 2.68 2.17 -12.45
CA MET A 549 2.72 1.99 -11.00
C MET A 549 4.18 1.83 -10.56
N VAL A 550 4.64 2.73 -9.70
CA VAL A 550 6.04 2.84 -9.26
C VAL A 550 6.16 2.91 -7.74
N ALA A 551 7.33 2.54 -7.22
CA ALA A 551 7.62 2.61 -5.80
C ALA A 551 8.01 4.01 -5.35
N TYR A 552 8.71 4.71 -6.22
CA TYR A 552 9.12 6.10 -6.05
C TYR A 552 9.01 6.81 -7.39
N ARG A 553 8.81 8.13 -7.34
CA ARG A 553 8.73 8.95 -8.54
C ARG A 553 10.10 8.99 -9.22
N VAL A 554 10.16 8.60 -10.49
CA VAL A 554 11.33 8.77 -11.35
C VAL A 554 11.19 10.10 -12.08
N PRO A 555 12.07 11.09 -11.82
CA PRO A 555 12.05 12.38 -12.52
C PRO A 555 12.19 12.19 -14.04
N ASP A 556 11.60 13.10 -14.82
CA ASP A 556 11.71 13.17 -16.27
C ASP A 556 11.23 11.95 -17.09
N ALA A 557 10.68 10.92 -16.43
CA ALA A 557 10.09 9.79 -17.16
C ALA A 557 8.87 10.27 -17.98
N PRO A 558 8.75 9.90 -19.26
CA PRO A 558 7.73 10.41 -20.18
C PRO A 558 6.32 9.86 -19.92
N LEU A 559 6.16 9.09 -18.84
CA LEU A 559 4.97 8.31 -18.55
C LEU A 559 4.33 8.83 -17.25
N PRO A 560 2.99 9.02 -17.21
CA PRO A 560 2.29 9.31 -15.96
C PRO A 560 2.60 8.24 -14.91
N GLN A 561 2.94 8.65 -13.70
CA GLN A 561 3.35 7.77 -12.61
C GLN A 561 2.39 7.88 -11.42
N VAL A 562 1.99 6.73 -10.90
CA VAL A 562 1.29 6.57 -9.62
C VAL A 562 2.24 5.92 -8.61
N VAL A 563 2.48 6.58 -7.48
CA VAL A 563 3.52 6.24 -6.51
C VAL A 563 2.91 5.54 -5.30
N LEU A 564 3.18 4.24 -5.13
CA LEU A 564 2.50 3.40 -4.13
C LEU A 564 3.43 2.64 -3.18
N GLY A 565 4.72 3.02 -3.12
CA GLY A 565 5.71 2.29 -2.34
C GLY A 565 5.93 0.88 -2.90
N GLU A 566 5.92 -0.16 -2.06
CA GLU A 566 6.17 -1.53 -2.51
C GLU A 566 5.17 -1.99 -3.60
N THR A 567 5.58 -1.92 -4.87
CA THR A 567 4.68 -2.10 -6.03
C THR A 567 4.10 -3.52 -6.10
N ARG A 568 4.85 -4.51 -5.63
CA ARG A 568 4.38 -5.89 -5.49
C ARG A 568 3.21 -5.98 -4.50
N ALA A 569 3.37 -5.38 -3.32
CA ALA A 569 2.31 -5.34 -2.30
C ALA A 569 1.11 -4.51 -2.79
N ALA A 570 1.36 -3.39 -3.47
CA ALA A 570 0.31 -2.56 -4.04
C ALA A 570 -0.53 -3.31 -5.09
N MET A 571 0.13 -4.10 -5.96
CA MET A 571 -0.55 -4.97 -6.92
C MET A 571 -1.41 -6.04 -6.21
N GLY A 572 -0.91 -6.61 -5.12
CA GLY A 572 -1.68 -7.54 -4.29
C GLY A 572 -2.93 -6.91 -3.69
N LYS A 573 -2.82 -5.69 -3.15
CA LYS A 573 -3.98 -4.93 -2.62
C LYS A 573 -5.00 -4.60 -3.71
N LEU A 574 -4.54 -4.20 -4.90
CA LEU A 574 -5.39 -3.97 -6.07
C LEU A 574 -6.17 -5.24 -6.46
N ALA A 575 -5.49 -6.39 -6.52
CA ALA A 575 -6.11 -7.67 -6.84
C ALA A 575 -7.10 -8.13 -5.78
N ALA A 576 -6.76 -8.00 -4.49
CA ALA A 576 -7.66 -8.32 -3.38
C ALA A 576 -8.93 -7.46 -3.40
N ALA A 577 -8.77 -6.13 -3.59
CA ALA A 577 -9.90 -5.20 -3.71
C ALA A 577 -10.83 -5.58 -4.87
N TRP A 578 -10.24 -5.91 -6.03
CA TRP A 578 -11.00 -6.31 -7.22
C TRP A 578 -11.73 -7.64 -7.01
N ARG A 579 -11.05 -8.64 -6.45
CA ARG A 579 -11.63 -9.94 -6.13
C ARG A 579 -12.78 -9.82 -5.13
N ALA A 580 -12.65 -8.98 -4.10
CA ALA A 580 -13.69 -8.76 -3.10
C ALA A 580 -14.97 -8.09 -3.67
N GLY A 581 -14.89 -7.48 -4.86
CA GLY A 581 -16.04 -6.96 -5.59
C GLY A 581 -16.80 -8.00 -6.43
N MET A 582 -16.33 -9.25 -6.48
CA MET A 582 -16.89 -10.31 -7.33
C MET A 582 -17.65 -11.35 -6.51
N ASP A 583 -18.87 -11.67 -6.94
CA ASP A 583 -19.68 -12.74 -6.37
C ASP A 583 -19.74 -13.93 -7.34
N LEU A 584 -18.77 -14.84 -7.21
CA LEU A 584 -18.67 -16.07 -7.99
C LEU A 584 -17.87 -17.13 -7.23
N PRO A 585 -18.14 -18.43 -7.46
CA PRO A 585 -17.36 -19.51 -6.87
C PRO A 585 -15.91 -19.47 -7.37
N LEU A 586 -14.97 -19.34 -6.43
CA LEU A 586 -13.54 -19.39 -6.70
C LEU A 586 -12.92 -20.56 -5.92
N ILE A 587 -12.28 -21.46 -6.66
CA ILE A 587 -11.58 -22.62 -6.12
C ILE A 587 -10.08 -22.31 -6.03
N ALA A 588 -9.51 -22.32 -4.82
CA ALA A 588 -8.06 -22.24 -4.62
C ALA A 588 -7.45 -23.65 -4.50
N VAL A 589 -6.34 -23.90 -5.19
CA VAL A 589 -5.65 -25.20 -5.21
C VAL A 589 -4.24 -25.09 -4.64
N THR A 590 -3.98 -25.80 -3.54
CA THR A 590 -2.66 -25.99 -2.91
C THR A 590 -2.32 -27.49 -2.80
N GLY A 591 -1.17 -27.81 -2.23
CA GLY A 591 -0.69 -29.17 -1.98
C GLY A 591 0.64 -29.44 -2.67
N SER A 592 1.29 -30.57 -2.38
CA SER A 592 2.66 -30.76 -2.84
C SER A 592 2.77 -31.16 -4.30
N ASN A 593 2.09 -32.25 -4.65
CA ASN A 593 2.09 -32.80 -6.00
C ASN A 593 0.70 -32.71 -6.64
N GLY A 594 0.64 -32.70 -7.97
CA GLY A 594 -0.62 -32.73 -8.71
C GLY A 594 -1.38 -31.41 -8.82
N LYS A 595 -0.95 -30.32 -8.14
CA LYS A 595 -1.59 -28.98 -8.15
C LYS A 595 -2.11 -28.56 -9.54
N THR A 596 -1.19 -28.45 -10.50
CA THR A 596 -1.53 -28.02 -11.87
C THR A 596 -2.47 -28.98 -12.57
N THR A 597 -2.27 -30.30 -12.43
CA THR A 597 -3.15 -31.30 -13.03
C THR A 597 -4.57 -31.19 -12.46
N THR A 598 -4.70 -31.10 -11.13
CA THR A 598 -5.99 -30.93 -10.46
C THR A 598 -6.66 -29.60 -10.84
N LYS A 599 -5.90 -28.50 -10.90
CA LYS A 599 -6.39 -27.20 -11.36
C LYS A 599 -6.89 -27.25 -12.81
N GLU A 600 -6.19 -27.95 -13.71
CA GLU A 600 -6.63 -28.10 -15.10
C GLU A 600 -7.86 -29.00 -15.23
N MET A 601 -7.97 -30.05 -14.41
CA MET A 601 -9.20 -30.86 -14.31
C MET A 601 -10.39 -30.01 -13.84
N ILE A 602 -10.22 -29.23 -12.77
CA ILE A 602 -11.24 -28.30 -12.28
C ILE A 602 -11.60 -27.28 -13.37
N SER A 603 -10.59 -26.69 -14.01
CA SER A 603 -10.75 -25.75 -15.12
C SER A 603 -11.59 -26.33 -16.26
N ALA A 604 -11.33 -27.57 -16.68
CA ALA A 604 -12.12 -28.27 -17.69
C ALA A 604 -13.58 -28.51 -17.24
N ILE A 605 -13.77 -28.88 -15.97
CA ILE A 605 -15.12 -29.04 -15.39
C ILE A 605 -15.87 -27.70 -15.39
N LEU A 606 -15.23 -26.61 -14.96
CA LEU A 606 -15.82 -25.28 -14.99
C LEU A 606 -16.12 -24.83 -16.42
N ALA A 607 -15.26 -25.16 -17.40
CA ALA A 607 -15.49 -24.88 -18.81
C ALA A 607 -16.74 -25.59 -19.33
N ALA A 608 -16.93 -26.86 -18.96
CA ALA A 608 -18.11 -27.63 -19.34
C ALA A 608 -19.39 -27.11 -18.65
N TRP A 609 -19.27 -26.57 -17.43
CA TRP A 609 -20.40 -26.06 -16.66
C TRP A 609 -20.85 -24.66 -17.11
N VAL A 610 -19.92 -23.70 -17.10
CA VAL A 610 -20.22 -22.29 -17.39
C VAL A 610 -19.76 -21.87 -18.77
N GLY A 611 -19.03 -22.66 -19.54
CA GLY A 611 -18.48 -22.26 -20.83
C GLY A 611 -17.08 -21.64 -20.71
N GLU A 612 -16.25 -21.83 -21.75
CA GLU A 612 -14.84 -21.46 -21.77
C GLU A 612 -14.59 -19.98 -21.46
N ASP A 613 -15.31 -19.07 -22.14
CA ASP A 613 -15.14 -17.62 -21.96
C ASP A 613 -15.70 -17.11 -20.63
N ARG A 614 -16.47 -17.92 -19.89
CA ARG A 614 -17.07 -17.53 -18.60
C ARG A 614 -16.35 -18.14 -17.40
N ARG A 615 -15.27 -18.91 -17.61
CA ARG A 615 -14.39 -19.38 -16.54
C ARG A 615 -13.08 -18.60 -16.52
N LEU A 616 -12.52 -18.39 -15.33
CA LEU A 616 -11.13 -17.95 -15.18
C LEU A 616 -10.29 -19.11 -14.63
N ALA A 617 -9.08 -19.29 -15.15
CA ALA A 617 -8.09 -20.18 -14.55
C ALA A 617 -6.71 -19.53 -14.54
N THR A 618 -5.88 -19.89 -13.55
CA THR A 618 -4.44 -19.58 -13.56
C THR A 618 -3.83 -20.05 -14.87
N ALA A 619 -3.15 -19.14 -15.59
CA ALA A 619 -2.44 -19.47 -16.82
C ALA A 619 -0.97 -19.81 -16.52
N GLY A 620 -0.44 -20.86 -17.16
CA GLY A 620 0.97 -21.25 -16.99
C GLY A 620 1.33 -21.49 -15.51
N ASN A 621 2.41 -20.86 -15.05
CA ASN A 621 2.94 -20.94 -13.69
C ASN A 621 2.70 -19.66 -12.87
N LEU A 622 1.60 -18.95 -13.14
CA LEU A 622 1.23 -17.72 -12.42
C LEU A 622 0.59 -18.03 -11.05
N ASN A 623 1.33 -18.71 -10.18
CA ASN A 623 0.85 -19.24 -8.89
C ASN A 623 1.52 -18.58 -7.67
N ASN A 624 2.38 -17.58 -7.87
CA ASN A 624 3.06 -16.84 -6.79
C ASN A 624 2.46 -15.45 -6.54
N ASP A 625 3.11 -14.66 -5.69
CA ASP A 625 2.75 -13.30 -5.27
C ASP A 625 2.77 -12.23 -6.38
N ILE A 626 3.22 -12.59 -7.58
CA ILE A 626 3.09 -11.78 -8.80
C ILE A 626 1.98 -12.35 -9.70
N GLY A 627 1.98 -13.66 -9.91
CA GLY A 627 1.09 -14.33 -10.85
C GLY A 627 -0.38 -14.41 -10.41
N VAL A 628 -0.63 -14.63 -9.11
CA VAL A 628 -1.98 -14.65 -8.55
C VAL A 628 -2.67 -13.29 -8.72
N PRO A 629 -2.06 -12.14 -8.33
CA PRO A 629 -2.64 -10.83 -8.60
C PRO A 629 -2.99 -10.62 -10.09
N LEU A 630 -2.06 -10.92 -11.00
CA LEU A 630 -2.29 -10.78 -12.45
C LEU A 630 -3.42 -11.70 -12.96
N THR A 631 -3.60 -12.86 -12.35
CA THR A 631 -4.71 -13.76 -12.66
C THR A 631 -6.03 -13.16 -12.17
N LEU A 632 -6.11 -12.74 -10.90
CA LEU A 632 -7.33 -12.18 -10.30
C LEU A 632 -7.79 -10.89 -10.99
N LEU A 633 -6.87 -10.03 -11.44
CA LEU A 633 -7.19 -8.79 -12.15
C LEU A 633 -7.77 -9.01 -13.55
N ARG A 634 -7.75 -10.25 -14.07
CA ARG A 634 -8.47 -10.63 -15.29
C ARG A 634 -9.94 -10.98 -15.04
N LEU A 635 -10.37 -11.09 -13.78
CA LEU A 635 -11.79 -11.25 -13.45
C LEU A 635 -12.59 -10.07 -14.02
N GLY A 636 -13.79 -10.37 -14.47
CA GLY A 636 -14.68 -9.41 -15.10
C GLY A 636 -16.11 -9.91 -15.02
N ALA A 637 -17.08 -9.01 -15.21
CA ALA A 637 -18.50 -9.27 -14.94
C ALA A 637 -19.12 -10.44 -15.75
N HIS A 638 -18.47 -10.91 -16.81
CA HIS A 638 -18.92 -12.06 -17.61
C HIS A 638 -18.51 -13.41 -17.01
N HIS A 639 -17.50 -13.44 -16.15
CA HIS A 639 -17.06 -14.67 -15.49
C HIS A 639 -18.14 -15.18 -14.51
N ARG A 640 -18.20 -16.50 -14.33
CA ARG A 640 -19.17 -17.20 -13.48
C ARG A 640 -18.53 -18.20 -12.53
N ALA A 641 -17.29 -18.60 -12.77
CA ALA A 641 -16.51 -19.43 -11.86
C ALA A 641 -15.01 -19.23 -12.12
N ALA A 642 -14.18 -19.47 -11.11
CA ALA A 642 -12.72 -19.35 -11.23
C ALA A 642 -11.99 -20.48 -10.50
N VAL A 643 -10.81 -20.85 -11.00
CA VAL A 643 -9.86 -21.71 -10.28
C VAL A 643 -8.47 -21.10 -10.29
N VAL A 644 -7.88 -20.96 -9.10
CA VAL A 644 -6.55 -20.35 -8.93
C VAL A 644 -5.62 -21.36 -8.26
N GLU A 645 -4.48 -21.62 -8.89
CA GLU A 645 -3.39 -22.39 -8.28
C GLU A 645 -2.55 -21.46 -7.40
N LEU A 646 -2.27 -21.86 -6.16
CA LEU A 646 -1.39 -21.14 -5.24
C LEU A 646 -0.13 -21.99 -4.99
N GLY A 647 1.03 -21.39 -5.17
CA GLY A 647 2.33 -21.99 -4.96
C GLY A 647 3.10 -21.25 -3.87
N MET A 648 4.07 -21.95 -3.28
CA MET A 648 4.94 -21.43 -2.24
C MET A 648 6.35 -21.99 -2.42
N ASN A 649 7.33 -21.22 -1.99
CA ASN A 649 8.72 -21.60 -1.76
C ASN A 649 9.08 -21.47 -0.28
N HIS A 650 8.48 -20.50 0.42
CA HIS A 650 8.77 -20.17 1.81
C HIS A 650 7.51 -20.24 2.70
N PRO A 651 7.67 -20.48 4.02
CA PRO A 651 6.56 -20.40 4.96
C PRO A 651 5.86 -19.03 4.95
N GLY A 652 4.52 -19.05 5.06
CA GLY A 652 3.65 -17.87 5.13
C GLY A 652 3.14 -17.34 3.78
N GLU A 653 3.63 -17.86 2.65
CA GLU A 653 3.24 -17.38 1.32
C GLU A 653 1.80 -17.78 0.96
N ILE A 654 1.39 -19.02 1.26
CA ILE A 654 0.03 -19.50 0.92
C ILE A 654 -1.02 -18.66 1.62
N GLU A 655 -0.78 -18.27 2.87
CA GLU A 655 -1.71 -17.44 3.64
C GLU A 655 -1.96 -16.10 2.93
N GLY A 656 -0.90 -15.41 2.50
CA GLY A 656 -1.01 -14.15 1.77
C GLY A 656 -1.73 -14.30 0.43
N LEU A 657 -1.42 -15.34 -0.33
CA LEU A 657 -2.06 -15.63 -1.62
C LEU A 657 -3.55 -16.00 -1.46
N ALA A 658 -3.88 -16.79 -0.45
CA ALA A 658 -5.24 -17.23 -0.17
C ALA A 658 -6.12 -16.06 0.30
N ARG A 659 -5.61 -15.20 1.19
CA ARG A 659 -6.31 -13.97 1.59
C ARG A 659 -6.61 -13.07 0.39
N MET A 660 -5.69 -12.97 -0.57
CA MET A 660 -5.89 -12.20 -1.80
C MET A 660 -6.92 -12.85 -2.73
N ALA A 661 -6.88 -14.18 -2.89
CA ALA A 661 -7.79 -14.92 -3.75
C ALA A 661 -9.22 -15.02 -3.20
N ALA A 662 -9.39 -14.93 -1.88
CA ALA A 662 -10.67 -15.05 -1.17
C ALA A 662 -11.52 -16.22 -1.73
N PRO A 663 -11.03 -17.47 -1.62
CA PRO A 663 -11.70 -18.63 -2.21
C PRO A 663 -13.02 -18.93 -1.49
N THR A 664 -14.00 -19.44 -2.23
CA THR A 664 -15.22 -20.04 -1.66
C THR A 664 -15.05 -21.55 -1.45
N VAL A 665 -14.09 -22.15 -2.17
CA VAL A 665 -13.69 -23.56 -2.03
C VAL A 665 -12.17 -23.61 -1.99
N ALA A 666 -11.60 -24.25 -0.96
CA ALA A 666 -10.16 -24.32 -0.78
C ALA A 666 -9.71 -25.79 -0.74
N LEU A 667 -8.80 -26.15 -1.63
CA LEU A 667 -8.28 -27.50 -1.78
C LEU A 667 -6.84 -27.60 -1.29
N VAL A 668 -6.59 -28.53 -0.38
CA VAL A 668 -5.26 -29.10 -0.16
C VAL A 668 -5.19 -30.46 -0.84
N ASN A 669 -4.43 -30.57 -1.93
CA ASN A 669 -4.43 -31.78 -2.77
C ASN A 669 -3.72 -32.98 -2.11
N ASN A 670 -2.66 -32.72 -1.33
CA ASN A 670 -1.87 -33.68 -0.54
C ASN A 670 -0.78 -32.93 0.24
N ALA A 671 -0.15 -33.60 1.21
CA ALA A 671 1.11 -33.18 1.82
C ALA A 671 2.21 -34.22 1.56
N GLN A 672 3.25 -33.83 0.83
CA GLN A 672 4.39 -34.68 0.48
C GLN A 672 5.69 -33.89 0.55
N ARG A 673 6.83 -34.51 0.23
CA ARG A 673 8.14 -33.83 0.30
C ARG A 673 8.29 -32.84 -0.86
N GLU A 674 8.34 -31.55 -0.51
CA GLU A 674 8.65 -30.43 -1.42
C GLU A 674 9.45 -29.35 -0.65
N HIS A 675 10.14 -28.46 -1.40
CA HIS A 675 10.86 -27.30 -0.85
C HIS A 675 11.68 -27.59 0.42
N GLN A 676 12.40 -28.72 0.47
CA GLN A 676 13.05 -29.24 1.68
C GLN A 676 14.17 -28.33 2.21
N GLU A 677 14.61 -27.36 1.42
CA GLU A 677 15.51 -26.28 1.82
C GLU A 677 14.89 -25.39 2.91
N PHE A 678 13.57 -25.21 2.90
CA PHE A 678 12.82 -24.37 3.84
C PHE A 678 11.80 -25.18 4.68
N MET A 679 11.28 -26.28 4.13
CA MET A 679 10.25 -27.12 4.73
C MET A 679 10.81 -28.45 5.21
N HIS A 680 11.29 -28.49 6.44
CA HIS A 680 12.05 -29.64 6.96
C HIS A 680 11.21 -30.90 7.26
N THR A 681 9.88 -30.80 7.31
CA THR A 681 8.98 -31.95 7.56
C THR A 681 7.75 -31.90 6.66
N VAL A 682 7.16 -33.07 6.38
CA VAL A 682 5.90 -33.15 5.63
C VAL A 682 4.74 -32.50 6.40
N GLU A 683 4.77 -32.54 7.73
CA GLU A 683 3.80 -31.80 8.55
C GLU A 683 3.90 -30.28 8.36
N ALA A 684 5.11 -29.73 8.24
CA ALA A 684 5.30 -28.30 7.95
C ALA A 684 4.70 -27.94 6.57
N VAL A 685 4.92 -28.79 5.57
CA VAL A 685 4.28 -28.66 4.25
C VAL A 685 2.76 -28.75 4.33
N ALA A 686 2.22 -29.66 5.16
CA ALA A 686 0.78 -29.80 5.37
C ALA A 686 0.16 -28.54 6.01
N ARG A 687 0.85 -27.93 6.98
CA ARG A 687 0.42 -26.68 7.63
C ARG A 687 0.46 -25.50 6.68
N GLU A 688 1.53 -25.34 5.91
CA GLU A 688 1.66 -24.24 4.95
C GLU A 688 0.61 -24.35 3.84
N ASN A 689 0.51 -25.50 3.16
CA ASN A 689 -0.53 -25.69 2.15
C ASN A 689 -1.95 -25.59 2.75
N GLY A 690 -2.12 -25.99 4.00
CA GLY A 690 -3.36 -25.89 4.76
C GLY A 690 -3.76 -24.47 5.14
N ALA A 691 -2.85 -23.49 5.09
CA ALA A 691 -3.17 -22.09 5.38
C ALA A 691 -4.25 -21.52 4.45
N VAL A 692 -4.42 -22.10 3.26
CA VAL A 692 -5.52 -21.76 2.34
C VAL A 692 -6.91 -21.95 2.95
N LEU A 693 -7.06 -22.91 3.86
CA LEU A 693 -8.33 -23.21 4.52
C LEU A 693 -8.77 -22.08 5.46
N GLY A 694 -7.81 -21.39 6.08
CA GLY A 694 -8.09 -20.26 6.97
C GLY A 694 -8.56 -18.99 6.25
N ALA A 695 -8.48 -18.95 4.91
CA ALA A 695 -8.98 -17.85 4.09
C ALA A 695 -10.42 -18.06 3.59
N LEU A 696 -11.06 -19.18 3.95
CA LEU A 696 -12.45 -19.45 3.57
C LEU A 696 -13.42 -18.51 4.31
N PRO A 697 -14.49 -18.03 3.64
CA PRO A 697 -15.60 -17.41 4.33
C PRO A 697 -16.36 -18.45 5.18
N ALA A 698 -17.26 -17.99 6.06
CA ALA A 698 -18.01 -18.86 6.97
C ALA A 698 -18.82 -19.96 6.25
N ASP A 699 -19.33 -19.67 5.05
CA ASP A 699 -20.06 -20.60 4.17
C ASP A 699 -19.15 -21.33 3.16
N GLY A 700 -17.84 -21.12 3.24
CA GLY A 700 -16.84 -21.76 2.40
C GLY A 700 -16.64 -23.24 2.69
N VAL A 701 -16.12 -23.97 1.69
CA VAL A 701 -15.91 -25.43 1.77
C VAL A 701 -14.42 -25.78 1.72
N ALA A 702 -13.95 -26.46 2.75
CA ALA A 702 -12.63 -27.07 2.81
C ALA A 702 -12.63 -28.44 2.13
N VAL A 703 -11.66 -28.68 1.25
CA VAL A 703 -11.50 -29.93 0.51
C VAL A 703 -10.09 -30.47 0.71
N TYR A 704 -9.96 -31.72 1.14
CA TYR A 704 -8.65 -32.36 1.35
C TYR A 704 -8.77 -33.89 1.42
N PRO A 705 -7.67 -34.65 1.22
CA PRO A 705 -7.73 -36.10 1.30
C PRO A 705 -7.89 -36.56 2.74
N GLY A 706 -8.95 -37.32 3.05
CA GLY A 706 -9.18 -37.82 4.41
C GLY A 706 -8.44 -39.12 4.72
N ASP A 707 -7.78 -39.71 3.72
CA ASP A 707 -6.91 -40.87 3.87
C ASP A 707 -5.40 -40.49 3.90
N ASP A 708 -5.08 -39.20 4.01
CA ASP A 708 -3.72 -38.69 4.17
C ASP A 708 -3.28 -38.73 5.64
N ALA A 709 -2.00 -39.04 5.87
CA ALA A 709 -1.43 -39.12 7.22
C ALA A 709 -1.52 -37.80 7.99
N HIS A 710 -1.60 -36.66 7.29
CA HIS A 710 -1.69 -35.33 7.87
C HIS A 710 -3.10 -34.73 7.84
N ALA A 711 -4.14 -35.53 7.57
CA ALA A 711 -5.54 -35.06 7.59
C ALA A 711 -5.94 -34.38 8.91
N TYR A 712 -5.36 -34.80 10.04
CA TYR A 712 -5.59 -34.18 11.36
C TYR A 712 -5.19 -32.70 11.42
N VAL A 713 -4.20 -32.27 10.61
CA VAL A 713 -3.78 -30.87 10.53
C VAL A 713 -4.88 -30.05 9.88
N TRP A 714 -5.44 -30.55 8.77
CA TRP A 714 -6.48 -29.85 8.03
C TRP A 714 -7.81 -29.86 8.75
N ASP A 715 -8.13 -30.95 9.48
CA ASP A 715 -9.30 -31.01 10.36
C ASP A 715 -9.28 -29.87 11.40
N ALA A 716 -8.12 -29.58 11.97
CA ALA A 716 -7.95 -28.47 12.91
C ALA A 716 -8.06 -27.10 12.21
N LEU A 717 -7.47 -26.95 11.02
CA LEU A 717 -7.48 -25.69 10.26
C LEU A 717 -8.85 -25.36 9.63
N SER A 718 -9.68 -26.36 9.34
CA SER A 718 -11.02 -26.17 8.79
C SER A 718 -12.12 -26.13 9.86
N ALA A 719 -11.75 -25.99 11.15
CA ALA A 719 -12.73 -25.94 12.23
C ALA A 719 -13.72 -24.79 12.01
N GLY A 720 -15.02 -25.12 11.95
CA GLY A 720 -16.09 -24.16 11.68
C GLY A 720 -16.53 -24.04 10.22
N HIS A 721 -15.87 -24.73 9.29
CA HIS A 721 -16.26 -24.76 7.88
C HIS A 721 -16.91 -26.09 7.47
N ALA A 722 -17.63 -26.07 6.35
CA ALA A 722 -18.05 -27.30 5.70
C ALA A 722 -16.81 -28.04 5.14
N VAL A 723 -16.75 -29.35 5.34
CA VAL A 723 -15.62 -30.18 4.91
C VAL A 723 -16.09 -31.21 3.88
N ARG A 724 -15.30 -31.41 2.83
CA ARG A 724 -15.43 -32.52 1.87
C ARG A 724 -14.12 -33.29 1.80
N ARG A 725 -14.11 -34.51 2.35
CA ARG A 725 -12.94 -35.39 2.28
C ARG A 725 -13.02 -36.30 1.07
N PHE A 726 -11.90 -36.43 0.36
CA PHE A 726 -11.78 -37.38 -0.75
C PHE A 726 -10.74 -38.46 -0.45
N GLY A 727 -10.79 -39.57 -1.17
CA GLY A 727 -9.79 -40.63 -1.06
C GLY A 727 -10.23 -41.92 -1.73
N LEU A 728 -9.49 -42.99 -1.52
CA LEU A 728 -9.80 -44.29 -2.14
C LEU A 728 -10.57 -45.23 -1.20
N ASP A 729 -10.83 -44.78 0.03
CA ASP A 729 -11.60 -45.49 1.05
C ASP A 729 -13.07 -45.05 1.04
N ALA A 730 -13.99 -45.98 1.33
CA ALA A 730 -15.43 -45.70 1.41
C ALA A 730 -15.85 -44.83 2.61
N ALA A 731 -14.94 -44.56 3.55
CA ALA A 731 -15.12 -43.63 4.66
C ALA A 731 -15.09 -42.14 4.23
N GLN A 732 -14.69 -41.86 2.98
CA GLN A 732 -14.59 -40.50 2.45
C GLN A 732 -15.91 -40.04 1.80
N ASP A 733 -16.14 -38.73 1.71
CA ASP A 733 -17.33 -38.18 1.04
C ASP A 733 -17.32 -38.46 -0.46
N VAL A 734 -16.14 -38.38 -1.08
CA VAL A 734 -15.91 -38.63 -2.51
C VAL A 734 -14.83 -39.68 -2.67
N TYR A 735 -15.21 -40.85 -3.18
CA TYR A 735 -14.31 -41.99 -3.31
C TYR A 735 -14.58 -42.83 -4.56
N ALA A 736 -13.66 -43.75 -4.85
CA ALA A 736 -13.74 -44.65 -5.99
C ALA A 736 -13.71 -46.12 -5.56
N THR A 737 -14.53 -46.94 -6.21
CA THR A 737 -14.52 -48.41 -6.12
C THR A 737 -14.37 -49.01 -7.52
N ASP A 738 -14.19 -50.33 -7.63
CA ASP A 738 -14.03 -51.03 -8.92
C ASP A 738 -12.92 -50.41 -9.81
N VAL A 739 -11.83 -49.97 -9.17
CA VAL A 739 -10.74 -49.26 -9.85
C VAL A 739 -9.95 -50.23 -10.73
N ALA A 740 -9.96 -50.00 -12.03
CA ALA A 740 -9.12 -50.69 -13.01
C ALA A 740 -8.13 -49.69 -13.62
N LEU A 741 -6.85 -49.85 -13.28
CA LEU A 741 -5.75 -49.10 -13.85
C LEU A 741 -5.41 -49.66 -15.24
N ARG A 742 -5.30 -48.78 -16.24
CA ARG A 742 -4.94 -49.11 -17.61
C ARG A 742 -3.72 -48.31 -18.04
N ALA A 743 -3.09 -48.75 -19.12
CA ALA A 743 -1.93 -48.10 -19.69
C ALA A 743 -2.19 -46.66 -20.15
N ASP A 744 -3.42 -46.29 -20.47
CA ASP A 744 -3.82 -44.99 -21.02
C ASP A 744 -4.93 -44.31 -20.21
N GLY A 745 -5.26 -44.83 -19.03
CA GLY A 745 -6.36 -44.30 -18.24
C GLY A 745 -6.71 -45.08 -16.99
N VAL A 746 -7.79 -44.67 -16.34
CA VAL A 746 -8.37 -45.34 -15.16
C VAL A 746 -9.87 -45.44 -15.34
N SER A 747 -10.48 -46.59 -15.07
CA SER A 747 -11.93 -46.72 -14.96
C SER A 747 -12.32 -47.09 -13.53
N CYS A 748 -13.37 -46.49 -13.00
CA CYS A 748 -13.88 -46.77 -11.65
C CYS A 748 -15.37 -46.44 -11.51
N THR A 749 -15.98 -46.92 -10.43
CA THR A 749 -17.26 -46.45 -9.91
C THR A 749 -17.00 -45.32 -8.92
N LEU A 750 -17.37 -44.09 -9.30
CA LEU A 750 -17.25 -42.87 -8.49
C LEU A 750 -18.48 -42.73 -7.58
N HIS A 751 -18.25 -42.55 -6.28
CA HIS A 751 -19.26 -42.30 -5.27
C HIS A 751 -19.12 -40.88 -4.73
N THR A 752 -20.22 -40.14 -4.68
CA THR A 752 -20.26 -38.76 -4.17
C THR A 752 -21.55 -38.51 -3.38
N PRO A 753 -21.64 -37.42 -2.61
CA PRO A 753 -22.89 -37.04 -1.95
C PRO A 753 -24.03 -36.72 -2.94
N ALA A 754 -23.70 -36.42 -4.20
CA ALA A 754 -24.66 -36.14 -5.26
C ALA A 754 -25.11 -37.40 -6.03
N GLY A 755 -24.55 -38.58 -5.70
CA GLY A 755 -24.85 -39.85 -6.32
C GLY A 755 -23.62 -40.62 -6.79
N THR A 756 -23.88 -41.79 -7.38
CA THR A 756 -22.88 -42.74 -7.87
C THR A 756 -22.92 -42.82 -9.40
N CYS A 757 -21.75 -42.89 -10.05
CA CYS A 757 -21.64 -42.98 -11.51
C CYS A 757 -20.37 -43.70 -11.96
N ALA A 758 -20.35 -44.19 -13.19
CA ALA A 758 -19.12 -44.70 -13.80
C ALA A 758 -18.25 -43.54 -14.28
N LEU A 759 -16.95 -43.60 -13.97
CA LEU A 759 -15.95 -42.64 -14.43
C LEU A 759 -14.88 -43.38 -15.25
N VAL A 760 -14.56 -42.83 -16.41
CA VAL A 760 -13.40 -43.23 -17.22
C VAL A 760 -12.52 -42.01 -17.38
N LEU A 761 -11.35 -42.03 -16.76
CA LEU A 761 -10.35 -40.98 -16.85
C LEU A 761 -9.34 -41.34 -17.94
N ALA A 762 -9.10 -40.43 -18.88
CA ALA A 762 -8.13 -40.62 -19.98
C ALA A 762 -6.67 -40.33 -19.57
N VAL A 763 -6.37 -40.40 -18.27
CA VAL A 763 -5.04 -40.17 -17.71
C VAL A 763 -4.70 -41.33 -16.78
N ALA A 764 -3.52 -41.92 -16.99
CA ALA A 764 -3.11 -43.11 -16.24
C ALA A 764 -2.65 -42.78 -14.81
N GLY A 765 -2.70 -43.79 -13.95
CA GLY A 765 -2.13 -43.77 -12.60
C GLY A 765 -3.13 -43.43 -11.50
N GLN A 766 -2.97 -44.12 -10.38
CA GLN A 766 -3.80 -43.94 -9.18
C GLN A 766 -3.71 -42.51 -8.60
N HIS A 767 -2.55 -41.84 -8.74
CA HIS A 767 -2.39 -40.46 -8.32
C HIS A 767 -3.29 -39.49 -9.13
N ASN A 768 -3.53 -39.77 -10.42
CA ASN A 768 -4.45 -38.97 -11.23
C ASN A 768 -5.91 -39.28 -10.93
N LEU A 769 -6.24 -40.51 -10.52
CA LEU A 769 -7.55 -40.80 -9.93
C LEU A 769 -7.77 -39.95 -8.67
N ARG A 770 -6.79 -39.85 -7.76
CA ARG A 770 -6.89 -38.97 -6.58
C ARG A 770 -7.07 -37.50 -6.97
N ASN A 771 -6.32 -36.99 -7.96
CA ASN A 771 -6.51 -35.64 -8.49
C ASN A 771 -7.92 -35.43 -9.06
N ALA A 772 -8.48 -36.43 -9.75
CA ALA A 772 -9.85 -36.40 -10.26
C ALA A 772 -10.90 -36.38 -9.13
N LEU A 773 -10.70 -37.16 -8.06
CA LEU A 773 -11.57 -37.13 -6.88
C LEU A 773 -11.52 -35.78 -6.16
N ALA A 774 -10.34 -35.17 -6.07
CA ALA A 774 -10.18 -33.80 -5.58
C ALA A 774 -10.94 -32.79 -6.46
N ALA A 775 -10.77 -32.88 -7.79
CA ALA A 775 -11.43 -32.00 -8.75
C ALA A 775 -12.96 -32.11 -8.68
N VAL A 776 -13.51 -33.33 -8.59
CA VAL A 776 -14.95 -33.56 -8.41
C VAL A 776 -15.42 -32.97 -7.08
N SER A 777 -14.69 -33.21 -5.99
CA SER A 777 -15.05 -32.66 -4.67
C SER A 777 -15.15 -31.13 -4.70
N CYS A 778 -14.17 -30.45 -5.31
CA CYS A 778 -14.20 -29.00 -5.47
C CYS A 778 -15.33 -28.53 -6.38
N ALA A 779 -15.56 -29.22 -7.50
CA ALA A 779 -16.60 -28.88 -8.46
C ALA A 779 -18.00 -28.98 -7.82
N LEU A 780 -18.28 -30.06 -7.10
CA LEU A 780 -19.55 -30.23 -6.38
C LEU A 780 -19.73 -29.16 -5.30
N ALA A 781 -18.67 -28.84 -4.55
CA ALA A 781 -18.68 -27.76 -3.56
C ALA A 781 -18.95 -26.38 -4.18
N ALA A 782 -18.47 -26.14 -5.41
CA ALA A 782 -18.74 -24.94 -6.18
C ALA A 782 -20.13 -24.92 -6.86
N GLY A 783 -20.92 -26.00 -6.74
CA GLY A 783 -22.27 -26.11 -7.29
C GLY A 783 -22.37 -26.75 -8.69
N VAL A 784 -21.29 -27.35 -9.20
CA VAL A 784 -21.29 -28.04 -10.49
C VAL A 784 -22.13 -29.33 -10.39
N PRO A 785 -23.04 -29.62 -11.34
CA PRO A 785 -23.75 -30.91 -11.38
C PRO A 785 -22.79 -32.08 -11.66
N LEU A 786 -22.93 -33.19 -10.91
CA LEU A 786 -22.10 -34.39 -11.06
C LEU A 786 -21.96 -34.89 -12.52
N PRO A 787 -23.03 -34.98 -13.34
CA PRO A 787 -22.90 -35.43 -14.73
C PRO A 787 -21.95 -34.56 -15.57
N VAL A 788 -21.91 -33.25 -15.31
CA VAL A 788 -21.02 -32.31 -16.01
C VAL A 788 -19.56 -32.58 -15.63
N ALA A 789 -19.30 -32.79 -14.33
CA ALA A 789 -17.95 -33.10 -13.85
C ALA A 789 -17.41 -34.40 -14.45
N VAL A 790 -18.23 -35.45 -14.48
CA VAL A 790 -17.87 -36.75 -15.06
C VAL A 790 -17.60 -36.64 -16.56
N GLN A 791 -18.48 -35.95 -17.30
CA GLN A 791 -18.31 -35.74 -18.74
C GLN A 791 -17.02 -34.97 -19.05
N ALA A 792 -16.73 -33.91 -18.29
CA ALA A 792 -15.53 -33.11 -18.49
C ALA A 792 -14.25 -33.91 -18.21
N LEU A 793 -14.23 -34.71 -17.13
CA LEU A 793 -13.08 -35.57 -16.80
C LEU A 793 -12.88 -36.70 -17.81
N ALA A 794 -13.95 -37.24 -18.38
CA ALA A 794 -13.85 -38.24 -19.44
C ALA A 794 -13.19 -37.69 -20.72
N GLY A 795 -13.37 -36.40 -20.99
CA GLY A 795 -12.72 -35.69 -22.10
C GLY A 795 -11.36 -35.06 -21.77
N PHE A 796 -10.91 -35.11 -20.51
CA PHE A 796 -9.70 -34.41 -20.07
C PHE A 796 -8.44 -34.98 -20.72
N GLN A 797 -7.55 -34.10 -21.15
CA GLN A 797 -6.26 -34.46 -21.75
C GLN A 797 -5.11 -34.11 -20.79
N PRO A 798 -4.06 -34.96 -20.70
CA PRO A 798 -2.89 -34.67 -19.88
C PRO A 798 -2.23 -33.33 -20.25
N VAL A 799 -1.79 -32.60 -19.23
CA VAL A 799 -1.04 -31.36 -19.39
C VAL A 799 0.35 -31.67 -19.99
N LYS A 800 0.86 -30.80 -20.86
CA LYS A 800 2.20 -30.97 -21.47
C LYS A 800 3.26 -31.23 -20.39
N GLY A 801 4.06 -32.29 -20.57
CA GLY A 801 5.11 -32.70 -19.64
C GLY A 801 4.63 -33.27 -18.30
N ARG A 802 3.34 -33.64 -18.17
CA ARG A 802 2.76 -34.23 -16.96
C ARG A 802 1.97 -35.49 -17.30
N MET A 803 2.64 -36.65 -17.24
CA MET A 803 2.06 -37.94 -17.59
C MET A 803 1.39 -37.95 -18.97
N GLN A 804 2.06 -37.37 -19.98
CA GLN A 804 1.53 -37.35 -21.34
C GLN A 804 1.93 -38.63 -22.08
N HIS A 805 0.93 -39.42 -22.45
CA HIS A 805 1.13 -40.69 -23.16
C HIS A 805 1.27 -40.46 -24.66
N ARG A 806 2.30 -41.07 -25.26
CA ARG A 806 2.53 -41.06 -26.70
C ARG A 806 2.73 -42.50 -27.17
N ARG A 807 1.97 -42.92 -28.17
CA ARG A 807 2.19 -44.20 -28.84
C ARG A 807 3.35 -44.06 -29.81
N LEU A 808 4.29 -44.97 -29.74
CA LEU A 808 5.39 -45.09 -30.68
C LEU A 808 4.95 -45.88 -31.92
N PRO A 809 5.50 -45.62 -33.12
CA PRO A 809 5.10 -46.31 -34.35
C PRO A 809 5.21 -47.85 -34.26
N GLU A 810 6.22 -48.35 -33.55
CA GLU A 810 6.43 -49.78 -33.28
C GLU A 810 5.44 -50.42 -32.27
N GLY A 811 4.45 -49.67 -31.78
CA GLY A 811 3.47 -50.15 -30.79
C GLY A 811 3.90 -49.98 -29.32
N GLY A 812 5.07 -49.39 -29.06
CA GLY A 812 5.55 -49.03 -27.72
C GLY A 812 4.88 -47.76 -27.15
N VAL A 813 5.18 -47.44 -25.89
CA VAL A 813 4.63 -46.28 -25.18
C VAL A 813 5.75 -45.40 -24.64
N LEU A 814 5.65 -44.08 -24.88
CA LEU A 814 6.49 -43.07 -24.24
C LEU A 814 5.61 -42.19 -23.35
N ILE A 815 5.98 -42.06 -22.07
CA ILE A 815 5.38 -41.14 -21.12
C ILE A 815 6.32 -39.95 -20.92
N ASP A 816 5.82 -38.77 -21.26
CA ASP A 816 6.45 -37.49 -20.98
C ASP A 816 5.93 -36.93 -19.63
N ASP A 817 6.78 -37.02 -18.59
CA ASP A 817 6.55 -36.45 -17.25
C ASP A 817 7.72 -35.53 -16.83
N THR A 818 8.19 -34.71 -17.77
CA THR A 818 9.42 -33.90 -17.61
C THR A 818 9.22 -32.55 -16.92
N TYR A 819 8.05 -32.26 -16.32
CA TYR A 819 7.78 -30.94 -15.75
C TYR A 819 8.51 -30.68 -14.43
N ASN A 820 8.35 -31.56 -13.44
CA ASN A 820 9.08 -31.46 -12.16
C ASN A 820 9.28 -32.86 -11.54
N ALA A 821 10.24 -32.98 -10.63
CA ALA A 821 10.53 -34.21 -9.92
C ALA A 821 10.88 -33.96 -8.45
N ASN A 822 10.22 -34.73 -7.59
CA ASN A 822 10.55 -34.97 -6.18
C ASN A 822 10.36 -36.48 -5.91
N PRO A 823 10.81 -37.01 -4.76
CA PRO A 823 10.80 -38.45 -4.53
C PRO A 823 9.41 -39.08 -4.67
N ASP A 824 8.39 -38.43 -4.13
CA ASP A 824 7.02 -38.95 -4.11
C ASP A 824 6.40 -38.97 -5.52
N SER A 825 6.63 -37.92 -6.32
CA SER A 825 6.20 -37.88 -7.73
C SER A 825 6.95 -38.87 -8.62
N VAL A 826 8.25 -39.12 -8.37
CA VAL A 826 9.04 -40.12 -9.12
C VAL A 826 8.54 -41.52 -8.82
N ARG A 827 8.23 -41.84 -7.55
CA ARG A 827 7.62 -43.13 -7.18
C ARG A 827 6.27 -43.34 -7.85
N ALA A 828 5.43 -42.31 -7.88
CA ALA A 828 4.15 -42.37 -8.58
C ALA A 828 4.30 -42.62 -10.09
N ALA A 829 5.33 -42.03 -10.73
CA ALA A 829 5.66 -42.27 -12.13
C ALA A 829 6.17 -43.70 -12.36
N ILE A 830 7.03 -44.22 -11.47
CA ILE A 830 7.51 -45.61 -11.49
C ILE A 830 6.34 -46.59 -11.43
N ASP A 831 5.35 -46.36 -10.56
CA ASP A 831 4.18 -47.23 -10.45
C ASP A 831 3.36 -47.30 -11.75
N VAL A 832 3.24 -46.19 -12.47
CA VAL A 832 2.60 -46.20 -13.79
C VAL A 832 3.45 -46.98 -14.80
N LEU A 833 4.76 -46.69 -14.88
CA LEU A 833 5.66 -47.40 -15.79
C LEU A 833 5.67 -48.92 -15.52
N ALA A 834 5.61 -49.33 -14.25
CA ALA A 834 5.58 -50.72 -13.83
C ALA A 834 4.35 -51.49 -14.33
N SER A 835 3.25 -50.78 -14.63
CA SER A 835 2.01 -51.37 -15.19
C SER A 835 2.03 -51.51 -16.72
N LEU A 836 3.05 -50.98 -17.40
CA LEU A 836 3.18 -51.01 -18.85
C LEU A 836 3.96 -52.25 -19.37
N PRO A 837 3.87 -52.58 -20.67
CA PRO A 837 4.61 -53.68 -21.27
C PRO A 837 6.13 -53.56 -21.11
N ALA A 838 6.78 -54.67 -20.73
CA ALA A 838 8.24 -54.78 -20.67
C ALA A 838 8.85 -54.98 -22.08
N PRO A 839 10.13 -54.60 -22.32
CA PRO A 839 11.05 -53.96 -21.37
C PRO A 839 10.67 -52.49 -21.07
N ARG A 840 10.75 -52.10 -19.79
CA ARG A 840 10.43 -50.75 -19.28
C ARG A 840 11.72 -49.98 -18.97
N ALA A 841 11.85 -48.80 -19.55
CA ALA A 841 12.95 -47.88 -19.30
C ALA A 841 12.48 -46.63 -18.56
N LEU A 842 13.06 -46.37 -17.39
CA LEU A 842 12.95 -45.08 -16.70
C LEU A 842 14.13 -44.20 -17.09
N VAL A 843 13.87 -42.99 -17.56
CA VAL A 843 14.86 -41.95 -17.80
C VAL A 843 14.68 -40.86 -16.75
N LEU A 844 15.64 -40.71 -15.84
CA LEU A 844 15.54 -39.85 -14.66
C LEU A 844 16.62 -38.76 -14.63
N GLY A 845 16.20 -37.51 -14.57
CA GLY A 845 17.08 -36.37 -14.31
C GLY A 845 17.18 -36.06 -12.81
N ASP A 846 18.10 -35.16 -12.44
CA ASP A 846 18.20 -34.66 -11.07
C ASP A 846 16.85 -34.11 -10.55
N MET A 847 16.52 -34.45 -9.30
CA MET A 847 15.42 -33.87 -8.55
C MET A 847 15.90 -32.58 -7.87
N GLY A 848 15.20 -31.48 -8.09
CA GLY A 848 15.42 -30.20 -7.42
C GLY A 848 14.67 -30.09 -6.09
N GLU A 849 14.95 -29.02 -5.32
CA GLU A 849 14.21 -28.67 -4.09
C GLU A 849 14.27 -29.75 -2.98
N VAL A 850 15.22 -30.69 -3.07
CA VAL A 850 15.43 -31.80 -2.13
C VAL A 850 16.35 -31.46 -0.94
N GLY A 851 16.94 -30.26 -0.95
CA GLY A 851 17.84 -29.78 0.11
C GLY A 851 19.02 -30.72 0.39
N ASN A 852 19.51 -30.70 1.64
CA ASN A 852 20.67 -31.49 2.06
C ASN A 852 20.46 -33.01 2.00
N ASN A 853 19.21 -33.48 1.91
CA ASN A 853 18.87 -34.90 1.82
C ASN A 853 18.82 -35.44 0.39
N GLY A 854 19.25 -34.64 -0.60
CA GLY A 854 19.26 -35.01 -2.02
C GLY A 854 19.84 -36.40 -2.32
N PRO A 855 21.05 -36.77 -1.87
CA PRO A 855 21.64 -38.09 -2.15
C PRO A 855 20.78 -39.27 -1.68
N ALA A 856 20.26 -39.18 -0.44
CA ALA A 856 19.40 -40.22 0.13
C ALA A 856 18.09 -40.37 -0.65
N MET A 857 17.51 -39.25 -1.06
CA MET A 857 16.28 -39.21 -1.86
C MET A 857 16.46 -39.79 -3.27
N HIS A 858 17.61 -39.52 -3.92
CA HIS A 858 17.93 -40.14 -5.22
C HIS A 858 18.18 -41.65 -5.08
N THR A 859 18.88 -42.06 -4.02
CA THR A 859 19.07 -43.48 -3.67
C THR A 859 17.72 -44.19 -3.48
N GLU A 860 16.79 -43.58 -2.75
CA GLU A 860 15.44 -44.12 -2.50
C GLU A 860 14.69 -44.42 -3.81
N VAL A 861 14.63 -43.46 -4.74
CA VAL A 861 13.85 -43.64 -5.98
C VAL A 861 14.49 -44.66 -6.92
N GLY A 862 15.82 -44.77 -6.94
CA GLY A 862 16.54 -45.82 -7.68
C GLY A 862 16.28 -47.21 -7.14
N ALA A 863 16.35 -47.38 -5.81
CA ALA A 863 16.00 -48.63 -5.15
C ALA A 863 14.54 -49.01 -5.37
N TYR A 864 13.63 -48.04 -5.31
CA TYR A 864 12.21 -48.25 -5.55
C TYR A 864 11.92 -48.68 -7.00
N ALA A 865 12.56 -48.07 -8.00
CA ALA A 865 12.42 -48.49 -9.39
C ALA A 865 12.81 -49.97 -9.59
N ARG A 866 13.89 -50.41 -8.93
CA ARG A 866 14.31 -51.82 -8.94
C ARG A 866 13.29 -52.73 -8.24
N GLU A 867 12.78 -52.32 -7.08
CA GLU A 867 11.77 -53.07 -6.31
C GLU A 867 10.47 -53.28 -7.10
N ARG A 868 10.04 -52.24 -7.85
CA ARG A 868 8.88 -52.31 -8.75
C ARG A 868 9.16 -53.05 -10.06
N GLY A 869 10.38 -53.57 -10.20
CA GLY A 869 10.79 -54.44 -11.29
C GLY A 869 11.00 -53.71 -12.60
N ILE A 870 11.32 -52.41 -12.62
CA ILE A 870 11.67 -51.71 -13.86
C ILE A 870 12.92 -52.35 -14.47
N ASP A 871 12.94 -52.51 -15.80
CA ASP A 871 13.97 -53.30 -16.49
C ASP A 871 15.26 -52.50 -16.72
N LEU A 872 15.13 -51.21 -17.00
CA LEU A 872 16.25 -50.33 -17.37
C LEU A 872 16.11 -48.95 -16.68
N LEU A 873 17.22 -48.41 -16.19
CA LEU A 873 17.29 -47.05 -15.64
C LEU A 873 18.39 -46.26 -16.35
N TYR A 874 18.03 -45.12 -16.93
CA TYR A 874 18.97 -44.18 -17.52
C TYR A 874 18.93 -42.88 -16.73
N THR A 875 20.08 -42.40 -16.25
CA THR A 875 20.11 -41.18 -15.44
C THR A 875 20.93 -40.08 -16.09
N LEU A 876 20.48 -38.82 -15.98
CA LEU A 876 21.15 -37.65 -16.54
C LEU A 876 21.28 -36.56 -15.48
N GLY A 877 22.50 -36.26 -15.05
CA GLY A 877 22.78 -35.32 -13.97
C GLY A 877 23.70 -35.90 -12.91
N THR A 878 24.23 -35.03 -12.04
CA THR A 878 25.22 -35.45 -11.04
C THR A 878 24.55 -36.14 -9.85
N ALA A 879 23.39 -35.65 -9.41
CA ALA A 879 22.72 -36.17 -8.21
C ALA A 879 22.01 -37.52 -8.47
N CYS A 880 21.45 -37.72 -9.66
CA CYS A 880 20.78 -38.95 -10.03
C CYS A 880 21.71 -40.14 -10.29
N ARG A 881 23.03 -39.99 -10.17
CA ARG A 881 23.98 -41.12 -10.15
C ARG A 881 23.78 -42.03 -8.94
N ASP A 882 23.34 -41.46 -7.82
CA ASP A 882 22.98 -42.24 -6.63
C ASP A 882 21.79 -43.16 -6.91
N ALA A 883 20.81 -42.70 -7.71
CA ALA A 883 19.69 -43.53 -8.16
C ALA A 883 20.16 -44.70 -9.05
N ALA A 884 21.07 -44.44 -9.99
CA ALA A 884 21.66 -45.49 -10.84
C ALA A 884 22.41 -46.55 -10.01
N THR A 885 23.19 -46.10 -9.03
CA THR A 885 23.94 -46.98 -8.12
C THR A 885 22.99 -47.86 -7.30
N ALA A 886 21.92 -47.29 -6.74
CA ALA A 886 20.92 -48.02 -5.96
C ALA A 886 20.13 -49.03 -6.80
N PHE A 887 19.83 -48.70 -8.06
CA PHE A 887 19.12 -49.58 -8.99
C PHE A 887 19.94 -50.81 -9.39
N GLY A 888 21.25 -50.64 -9.62
CA GLY A 888 22.19 -51.74 -9.88
C GLY A 888 22.60 -51.90 -11.35
N PRO A 889 23.06 -53.09 -11.79
CA PRO A 889 23.76 -53.27 -13.06
C PRO A 889 22.97 -52.95 -14.34
N ALA A 890 21.65 -52.91 -14.27
CA ALA A 890 20.78 -52.53 -15.38
C ALA A 890 20.54 -51.01 -15.48
N ALA A 891 21.23 -50.22 -14.65
CA ALA A 891 21.28 -48.77 -14.77
C ALA A 891 22.49 -48.30 -15.58
N MET A 892 22.33 -47.15 -16.26
CA MET A 892 23.41 -46.43 -16.91
C MET A 892 23.27 -44.93 -16.62
N ALA A 893 24.34 -44.34 -16.08
CA ALA A 893 24.42 -42.90 -15.85
C ALA A 893 25.08 -42.24 -17.07
N GLY A 894 24.31 -41.43 -17.81
CA GLY A 894 24.78 -40.69 -18.97
C GLY A 894 25.31 -39.31 -18.61
N ASP A 895 26.27 -38.84 -19.40
CA ASP A 895 26.84 -37.48 -19.27
C ASP A 895 26.14 -36.48 -20.21
N SER A 896 25.44 -36.97 -21.22
CA SER A 896 24.79 -36.18 -22.26
C SER A 896 23.43 -36.75 -22.66
N VAL A 897 22.60 -35.94 -23.32
CA VAL A 897 21.31 -36.38 -23.89
C VAL A 897 21.55 -37.46 -24.95
N GLU A 898 22.61 -37.31 -25.73
CA GLU A 898 23.03 -38.22 -26.80
C GLU A 898 23.36 -39.62 -26.27
N ASP A 899 23.99 -39.71 -25.10
CA ASP A 899 24.28 -41.01 -24.47
C ASP A 899 23.01 -41.74 -24.08
N ILE A 900 22.05 -41.02 -23.48
CA ILE A 900 20.74 -41.58 -23.11
C ILE A 900 19.99 -42.08 -24.36
N LEU A 901 19.95 -41.27 -25.43
CA LEU A 901 19.29 -41.64 -26.68
C LEU A 901 19.92 -42.88 -27.32
N ARG A 902 21.25 -42.95 -27.35
CA ARG A 902 21.98 -44.12 -27.89
C ARG A 902 21.64 -45.38 -27.12
N SER A 903 21.55 -45.30 -25.80
CA SER A 903 21.18 -46.43 -24.94
C SER A 903 19.73 -46.86 -25.10
N LEU A 904 18.79 -45.91 -25.18
CA LEU A 904 17.38 -46.22 -25.48
C LEU A 904 17.22 -46.90 -26.83
N GLN A 905 17.93 -46.40 -27.86
CA GLN A 905 17.92 -47.00 -29.19
C GLN A 905 18.49 -48.42 -29.19
N ALA A 906 19.58 -48.67 -28.46
CA ALA A 906 20.18 -50.01 -28.40
C ALA A 906 19.30 -51.02 -27.65
N ALA A 907 18.56 -50.59 -26.63
CA ALA A 907 17.75 -51.46 -25.78
C ALA A 907 16.34 -51.75 -26.30
N HIS A 908 15.81 -50.90 -27.20
CA HIS A 908 14.46 -51.00 -27.77
C HIS A 908 13.36 -51.31 -26.72
N PRO A 909 13.23 -50.51 -25.64
CA PRO A 909 12.21 -50.75 -24.63
C PRO A 909 10.80 -50.57 -25.22
N ALA A 910 9.87 -51.43 -24.80
CA ALA A 910 8.46 -51.31 -25.16
C ALA A 910 7.79 -50.12 -24.46
N SER A 911 8.29 -49.74 -23.28
CA SER A 911 7.76 -48.62 -22.50
C SER A 911 8.88 -47.71 -21.98
N ILE A 912 8.74 -46.40 -22.19
CA ILE A 912 9.71 -45.38 -21.76
C ILE A 912 8.99 -44.35 -20.91
N LEU A 913 9.54 -43.97 -19.76
CA LEU A 913 9.09 -42.80 -19.00
C LEU A 913 10.25 -41.84 -18.80
N VAL A 914 10.07 -40.57 -19.14
CA VAL A 914 11.08 -39.52 -18.94
C VAL A 914 10.61 -38.56 -17.86
N LYS A 915 11.42 -38.36 -16.81
CA LYS A 915 11.11 -37.50 -15.68
C LYS A 915 12.35 -36.76 -15.16
N GLY A 916 12.16 -35.53 -14.68
CA GLY A 916 13.19 -34.75 -14.01
C GLY A 916 12.67 -33.37 -13.62
N SER A 917 13.44 -32.62 -12.83
CA SER A 917 13.07 -31.25 -12.51
C SER A 917 13.23 -30.30 -13.70
N ARG A 918 12.46 -29.21 -13.70
CA ARG A 918 12.38 -28.27 -14.83
C ARG A 918 13.74 -27.74 -15.31
N PHE A 919 14.68 -27.50 -14.38
CA PHE A 919 16.02 -27.00 -14.72
C PHE A 919 16.85 -28.01 -15.53
N MET A 920 16.54 -29.30 -15.47
CA MET A 920 17.22 -30.36 -16.23
C MET A 920 16.83 -30.38 -17.71
N ARG A 921 15.70 -29.74 -18.07
CA ARG A 921 15.19 -29.66 -19.45
C ARG A 921 15.09 -31.04 -20.11
N MET A 922 14.47 -32.00 -19.42
CA MET A 922 14.37 -33.40 -19.86
C MET A 922 13.46 -33.57 -21.08
N GLU A 923 12.62 -32.57 -21.40
CA GLU A 923 11.79 -32.54 -22.62
C GLU A 923 12.63 -32.64 -23.92
N ARG A 924 13.92 -32.31 -23.84
CA ARG A 924 14.88 -32.50 -24.95
C ARG A 924 15.04 -33.96 -25.33
N ILE A 925 15.05 -34.87 -24.35
CA ILE A 925 15.17 -36.32 -24.60
C ILE A 925 13.91 -36.83 -25.30
N VAL A 926 12.73 -36.41 -24.82
CA VAL A 926 11.44 -36.76 -25.45
C VAL A 926 11.39 -36.28 -26.89
N SER A 927 11.74 -35.01 -27.13
CA SER A 927 11.69 -34.41 -28.47
C SER A 927 12.67 -35.10 -29.43
N ALA A 928 13.93 -35.26 -29.03
CA ALA A 928 14.96 -35.89 -29.86
C ALA A 928 14.71 -37.38 -30.13
N TYR A 929 14.14 -38.12 -29.16
CA TYR A 929 13.78 -39.52 -29.35
C TYR A 929 12.68 -39.68 -30.42
N LEU A 930 11.68 -38.79 -30.41
CA LEU A 930 10.60 -38.79 -31.40
C LEU A 930 11.08 -38.31 -32.78
N GLU A 931 11.95 -37.30 -32.85
CA GLU A 931 12.50 -36.79 -34.11
C GLU A 931 13.36 -37.85 -34.82
N ASN A 932 14.27 -38.53 -34.10
CA ASN A 932 15.15 -39.57 -34.68
C ASN A 932 14.39 -40.78 -35.23
N LYS A 933 13.18 -41.05 -34.73
CA LYS A 933 12.32 -42.12 -35.22
C LYS A 933 11.64 -41.76 -36.54
N ASN A 934 11.19 -40.51 -36.68
CA ASN A 934 10.60 -40.03 -37.93
C ASN A 934 11.62 -40.03 -39.08
N THR A 935 12.89 -39.65 -38.82
CA THR A 935 13.95 -39.70 -39.84
C THR A 935 14.38 -41.11 -40.23
N GLN A 936 14.25 -42.10 -39.35
CA GLN A 936 14.53 -43.51 -39.68
C GLN A 936 13.43 -44.13 -40.56
N GLU A 937 12.15 -43.75 -40.38
CA GLU A 937 11.05 -44.20 -41.26
C GLU A 937 11.17 -43.64 -42.68
N ASP A 938 11.52 -42.36 -42.84
CA ASP A 938 11.75 -41.76 -44.16
C ASP A 938 12.93 -42.39 -44.91
N SER A 939 13.91 -42.95 -44.19
CA SER A 939 15.07 -43.65 -44.78
C SER A 939 14.81 -45.11 -45.16
N HIS A 940 13.77 -45.74 -44.59
CA HIS A 940 13.35 -47.11 -44.90
C HIS A 940 12.21 -47.18 -45.94
N ALA A 941 11.52 -46.06 -46.18
CA ALA A 941 10.48 -45.92 -47.21
C ALA A 941 11.03 -45.43 -48.58
N ALA A 942 12.33 -45.11 -48.68
CA ALA A 942 13.00 -44.62 -49.89
C ALA A 942 13.73 -45.71 -50.68
#